data_AF-A0A8I2J5Y1-F1
#
_entry.id   AF-A0A8I2J5Y1-F1
#
_cell.length_a   1.000
_cell.length_b   1.000
_cell.length_c   1.000
_cell.angle_alpha   90.00
_cell.angle_beta   90.00
_cell.angle_gamma   90.00
#
_symmetry.space_group_name_H-M   'P 1'
#
loop_
_entity.id
_entity.type
_entity.pdbx_description
1 polymer ?
#
loop_
_entity_poly.entity_id
_entity_poly.type
_entity_poly.pdbx_seq_one_letter_code
_entity_poly.pdbx_strand_id
1 'polypeptide(L)'
;MSDAVRLAAVVLLAKAPAGSAVLRLRAGEMGRWLGVTESYVDHTVLPDMREAGVVETDPWTEESGRTAGLEWKLLPLLAAWESGDPMHPLALARKDLATLLRFCEALFAPGWAPKDGPVTPPGLLAARRGRGAATDRLALLLLALQTRPDGRVRLVGGSVKDGRGRADATVAKALGCSVDGGGKVIDRLERQQLVEAVRADGQFGKARLVIPAIASAFGRGWAPKVMGEDGGGQEPEGRCTCACGSADGEDETASGEVLVLSGEGWQQESFDDVEPEEAQRPAAALGDLDADLQSDSPVAAGEEASGAGSESGVAERPAGAPLHTHHPQVVSLGGSLSLDGGFSGEADRGCGGLPEGAYAREDEQELTGTPDGAAGRGLGGPLRGEKQQDFAGELRRTAECGPVKGRVQRLGAPVFVRPAALPDGLESVLAPVRLVWERIVRPAARRHVAAAVRVQLGVVRGVVGPQGAEQVLAERLERRLDQQMGRPVTDPVGWILGRGLVQRAWCWSQLCDEGRRMDTGGDCPSCQVLIGDRRGLRARIAAETCRELVGAQPQVLQAEIEKRLNAAVTREAAERAVRRERALAEQEARARVVAQRRAEYESAEQARLAAPCVDCGLPDAAGRCMSCTQRGSVERLVAEAVDLAVMARADLSDAAAVAETTARCTTDTRALLEQHLDRLRAEGLDEVGLLFAARETAEKLRDRRRESLNGRLMRSERAQEEADLAYDATMRAAHRFPNRAMAQEAAERRADEALQRAVSFLFAERARQLRIVRGELPVRAAATDWSRRFAELAVQDLPEDGSEGTGARVREAVTAA
;
A
#
# COMPACT_ATOMS: atom_id res chain seq x y z
N MET A 1 -9.85 13.29 -5.02
CA MET A 1 -8.60 13.58 -4.27
C MET A 1 -7.51 13.91 -5.28
N SER A 2 -6.71 14.93 -5.03
CA SER A 2 -5.53 15.24 -5.87
C SER A 2 -4.39 14.23 -5.63
N ASP A 3 -3.43 14.15 -6.55
CA ASP A 3 -2.26 13.27 -6.36
C ASP A 3 -1.38 13.70 -5.19
N ALA A 4 -1.35 15.00 -4.87
CA ALA A 4 -0.65 15.52 -3.69
C ALA A 4 -1.26 14.99 -2.39
N VAL A 5 -2.59 14.94 -2.30
CA VAL A 5 -3.35 14.37 -1.17
C VAL A 5 -3.13 12.86 -1.05
N ARG A 6 -3.12 12.14 -2.18
CA ARG A 6 -2.83 10.69 -2.21
C ARG A 6 -1.40 10.39 -1.77
N LEU A 7 -0.42 11.13 -2.27
CA LEU A 7 0.99 10.97 -1.90
C LEU A 7 1.23 11.37 -0.43
N ALA A 8 0.57 12.43 0.05
CA ALA A 8 0.65 12.84 1.46
C ALA A 8 0.14 11.74 2.39
N ALA A 9 -0.98 11.08 2.06
CA ALA A 9 -1.48 9.95 2.83
C ALA A 9 -0.47 8.78 2.90
N VAL A 10 0.25 8.51 1.80
CA VAL A 10 1.33 7.50 1.79
C VAL A 10 2.53 7.94 2.62
N VAL A 11 2.94 9.22 2.56
CA VAL A 11 4.03 9.76 3.39
C VAL A 11 3.68 9.68 4.87
N LEU A 12 2.43 9.99 5.25
CA LEU A 12 1.94 9.82 6.61
C LEU A 12 1.98 8.34 7.03
N LEU A 13 1.47 7.42 6.20
CA LEU A 13 1.52 5.98 6.47
C LEU A 13 2.97 5.48 6.65
N ALA A 14 3.88 5.89 5.77
CA ALA A 14 5.29 5.49 5.81
C ALA A 14 6.05 6.07 7.01
N LYS A 15 5.64 7.24 7.52
CA LYS A 15 6.25 7.88 8.70
C LYS A 15 5.51 7.61 10.01
N ALA A 16 4.38 6.90 9.98
CA ALA A 16 3.64 6.55 11.18
C ALA A 16 4.44 5.54 12.03
N PRO A 17 4.61 5.78 13.35
CA PRO A 17 5.18 4.76 14.24
C PRO A 17 4.34 3.49 14.23
N ALA A 18 4.96 2.32 14.34
CA ALA A 18 4.26 1.03 14.21
C ALA A 18 3.13 0.80 15.25
N GLY A 19 3.13 1.56 16.36
CA GLY A 19 2.07 1.58 17.37
C GLY A 19 1.29 2.91 17.49
N SER A 20 1.52 3.89 16.60
CA SER A 20 0.77 5.16 16.59
C SER A 20 0.27 5.55 15.19
N ALA A 21 -1.03 5.75 15.03
CA ALA A 21 -1.63 6.36 13.84
C ALA A 21 -1.47 7.91 13.84
N VAL A 22 -0.80 8.44 14.86
CA VAL A 22 -0.51 9.85 15.09
C VAL A 22 0.98 10.10 14.89
N LEU A 23 1.32 11.08 14.07
CA LEU A 23 2.70 11.50 13.80
C LEU A 23 2.80 13.03 13.77
N ARG A 24 3.97 13.57 14.09
CA ARG A 24 4.19 15.01 14.24
C ARG A 24 5.08 15.52 13.11
N LEU A 25 4.61 16.56 12.39
CA LEU A 25 5.23 17.01 11.15
C LEU A 25 4.83 18.45 10.82
N ARG A 26 5.79 19.28 10.39
CA ARG A 26 5.53 20.65 9.90
C ARG A 26 4.98 20.63 8.46
N ALA A 27 4.17 21.61 8.10
CA ALA A 27 3.62 21.71 6.74
C ALA A 27 4.72 21.85 5.68
N GLY A 28 5.79 22.59 5.95
CA GLY A 28 6.97 22.68 5.10
C GLY A 28 7.70 21.34 4.94
N GLU A 29 7.68 20.46 5.93
CA GLU A 29 8.28 19.12 5.81
C GLU A 29 7.47 18.22 4.89
N MET A 30 6.14 18.22 5.03
CA MET A 30 5.25 17.60 4.07
C MET A 30 5.48 18.20 2.66
N GLY A 31 5.66 19.51 2.55
CA GLY A 31 6.01 20.19 1.30
C GLY A 31 7.26 19.61 0.63
N ARG A 32 8.34 19.41 1.41
CA ARG A 32 9.58 18.76 0.93
C ARG A 32 9.37 17.33 0.45
N TRP A 33 8.52 16.55 1.13
CA TRP A 33 8.14 15.18 0.74
C TRP A 33 7.27 15.11 -0.53
N LEU A 34 6.45 16.13 -0.79
CA LEU A 34 5.58 16.20 -1.97
C LEU A 34 6.23 16.93 -3.16
N GLY A 35 7.31 17.68 -2.94
CA GLY A 35 7.94 18.54 -3.94
C GLY A 35 7.17 19.85 -4.18
N VAL A 36 6.40 20.32 -3.19
CA VAL A 36 5.56 21.52 -3.26
C VAL A 36 5.92 22.51 -2.14
N THR A 37 5.38 23.72 -2.17
CA THR A 37 5.61 24.72 -1.13
C THR A 37 4.77 24.44 0.13
N GLU A 38 5.24 24.90 1.28
CA GLU A 38 4.50 24.87 2.56
C GLU A 38 3.10 25.47 2.42
N SER A 39 3.00 26.69 1.85
CA SER A 39 1.73 27.36 1.57
C SER A 39 0.76 26.53 0.69
N TYR A 40 1.25 25.68 -0.20
CA TYR A 40 0.40 24.76 -0.97
C TYR A 40 -0.07 23.56 -0.14
N VAL A 41 0.72 23.13 0.85
CA VAL A 41 0.25 22.16 1.85
C VAL A 41 -0.85 22.79 2.70
N ASP A 42 -0.63 23.97 3.26
CA ASP A 42 -1.57 24.63 4.18
C ASP A 42 -2.89 25.02 3.54
N HIS A 43 -2.88 25.52 2.30
CA HIS A 43 -4.07 26.02 1.62
C HIS A 43 -4.69 25.06 0.60
N THR A 44 -4.10 23.88 0.36
CA THR A 44 -4.67 22.91 -0.58
C THR A 44 -4.58 21.49 -0.07
N VAL A 45 -3.38 20.96 0.22
CA VAL A 45 -3.24 19.54 0.58
C VAL A 45 -3.91 19.21 1.93
N LEU A 46 -3.64 19.98 2.98
CA LEU A 46 -4.22 19.76 4.31
C LEU A 46 -5.75 19.97 4.34
N PRO A 47 -6.33 21.04 3.75
CA PRO A 47 -7.78 21.19 3.62
C PRO A 47 -8.42 20.02 2.87
N ASP A 48 -7.89 19.63 1.70
CA ASP A 48 -8.39 18.49 0.93
C ASP A 48 -8.32 17.17 1.72
N MET A 49 -7.25 16.93 2.49
CA MET A 49 -7.09 15.72 3.32
C MET A 49 -8.11 15.69 4.48
N ARG A 50 -8.40 16.84 5.10
CA ARG A 50 -9.42 16.98 6.13
C ARG A 50 -10.83 16.79 5.56
N GLU A 51 -11.15 17.41 4.41
CA GLU A 51 -12.46 17.26 3.74
C GLU A 51 -12.69 15.81 3.29
N ALA A 52 -11.66 15.15 2.77
CA ALA A 52 -11.69 13.75 2.36
C ALA A 52 -11.73 12.75 3.54
N GLY A 53 -11.67 13.21 4.80
CA GLY A 53 -11.68 12.34 5.98
C GLY A 53 -10.43 11.46 6.11
N VAL A 54 -9.31 11.87 5.50
CA VAL A 54 -8.04 11.13 5.57
C VAL A 54 -7.29 11.44 6.85
N VAL A 55 -7.37 12.68 7.34
CA VAL A 55 -6.67 13.14 8.54
C VAL A 55 -7.55 13.98 9.45
N GLU A 56 -7.33 13.79 10.74
CA GLU A 56 -7.58 14.79 11.78
C GLU A 56 -6.23 15.43 12.11
N THR A 57 -6.16 16.75 12.35
CA THR A 57 -4.89 17.39 12.71
C THR A 57 -5.07 18.51 13.73
N ASP A 58 -4.21 18.48 14.76
CA ASP A 58 -4.20 19.40 15.89
C ASP A 58 -2.87 20.18 15.95
N PRO A 59 -2.87 21.45 16.39
CA PRO A 59 -1.64 22.19 16.59
C PRO A 59 -0.92 21.73 17.86
N TRP A 60 0.32 21.26 17.73
CA TRP A 60 1.21 21.05 18.87
C TRP A 60 2.02 22.32 19.20
N THR A 61 2.32 22.53 20.47
CA THR A 61 3.13 23.67 20.95
C THR A 61 4.42 23.18 21.59
N GLU A 62 5.54 23.85 21.28
CA GLU A 62 6.78 23.74 22.05
C GLU A 62 6.57 24.28 23.48
N GLU A 63 7.49 23.96 24.40
CA GLU A 63 7.48 24.49 25.79
C GLU A 63 7.47 26.03 25.85
N SER A 64 7.93 26.69 24.78
CA SER A 64 7.87 28.14 24.60
C SER A 64 6.47 28.70 24.29
N GLY A 65 5.43 27.85 24.22
CA GLY A 65 4.06 28.21 23.89
C GLY A 65 3.81 28.51 22.41
N ARG A 66 4.83 28.41 21.55
CA ARG A 66 4.72 28.62 20.09
C ARG A 66 4.25 27.34 19.41
N THR A 67 3.35 27.47 18.42
CA THR A 67 2.92 26.35 17.58
C THR A 67 4.09 25.84 16.74
N ALA A 68 4.49 24.60 17.01
CA ALA A 68 5.69 24.00 16.44
C ALA A 68 5.45 23.28 15.10
N GLY A 69 4.20 23.19 14.64
CA GLY A 69 3.76 22.39 13.50
C GLY A 69 2.38 21.77 13.75
N LEU A 70 2.14 20.59 13.18
CA LEU A 70 0.88 19.86 13.35
C LEU A 70 1.13 18.42 13.81
N GLU A 71 0.26 17.95 14.67
CA GLU A 71 0.05 16.54 14.95
C GLU A 71 -0.96 16.01 13.93
N TRP A 72 -0.59 14.99 13.15
CA TRP A 72 -1.36 14.41 12.07
C TRP A 72 -1.83 13.00 12.44
N LYS A 73 -3.14 12.81 12.50
CA LYS A 73 -3.79 11.54 12.85
C LYS A 73 -4.41 10.93 11.60
N LEU A 74 -3.84 9.84 11.11
CA LEU A 74 -4.24 9.18 9.86
C LEU A 74 -5.46 8.28 10.11
N LEU A 75 -6.66 8.81 9.85
CA LEU A 75 -7.93 8.17 10.21
C LEU A 75 -8.13 6.78 9.58
N PRO A 76 -7.74 6.49 8.32
CA PRO A 76 -7.83 5.14 7.75
C PRO A 76 -6.92 4.12 8.46
N LEU A 77 -5.76 4.54 8.98
CA LEU A 77 -4.85 3.66 9.72
C LEU A 77 -5.37 3.40 11.14
N LEU A 78 -5.92 4.44 11.79
CA LEU A 78 -6.60 4.28 13.08
C LEU A 78 -7.79 3.30 12.97
N ALA A 79 -8.67 3.49 11.97
CA ALA A 79 -9.80 2.60 11.73
C ALA A 79 -9.36 1.16 11.40
N ALA A 80 -8.23 0.99 10.70
CA ALA A 80 -7.64 -0.34 10.48
C ALA A 80 -7.27 -1.04 11.80
N TRP A 81 -6.66 -0.32 12.74
CA TRP A 81 -6.27 -0.88 14.03
C TRP A 81 -7.46 -1.10 14.96
N GLU A 82 -8.41 -0.15 15.01
CA GLU A 82 -9.67 -0.29 15.75
C GLU A 82 -10.51 -1.48 15.25
N SER A 83 -10.39 -1.86 13.98
CA SER A 83 -11.04 -3.07 13.43
C SER A 83 -10.46 -4.38 13.95
N GLY A 84 -9.21 -4.37 14.43
CA GLY A 84 -8.49 -5.57 14.88
C GLY A 84 -8.18 -6.59 13.77
N ASP A 85 -8.51 -6.32 12.51
CA ASP A 85 -8.32 -7.28 11.40
C ASP A 85 -6.84 -7.37 10.99
N PRO A 86 -6.16 -8.52 11.24
CA PRO A 86 -4.77 -8.71 10.86
C PRO A 86 -4.54 -8.83 9.35
N MET A 87 -5.60 -9.00 8.55
CA MET A 87 -5.56 -9.04 7.09
C MET A 87 -5.91 -7.69 6.46
N HIS A 88 -6.19 -6.65 7.28
CA HIS A 88 -6.51 -5.34 6.76
C HIS A 88 -5.32 -4.77 5.95
N PRO A 89 -5.50 -4.21 4.74
CA PRO A 89 -4.39 -3.76 3.88
C PRO A 89 -3.49 -2.65 4.47
N LEU A 90 -3.89 -2.03 5.58
CA LEU A 90 -3.12 -1.02 6.33
C LEU A 90 -2.52 -1.56 7.64
N ALA A 91 -2.80 -2.81 8.03
CA ALA A 91 -2.22 -3.48 9.21
C ALA A 91 -0.80 -4.01 8.89
N LEU A 92 0.06 -3.12 8.40
CA LEU A 92 1.46 -3.43 8.05
C LEU A 92 2.29 -3.65 9.32
N ALA A 93 3.17 -4.65 9.32
CA ALA A 93 4.06 -4.88 10.46
C ALA A 93 5.16 -3.80 10.56
N ARG A 94 5.81 -3.67 11.72
CA ARG A 94 6.95 -2.73 11.95
C ARG A 94 7.99 -2.77 10.84
N LYS A 95 8.38 -3.99 10.41
CA LYS A 95 9.33 -4.21 9.30
C LYS A 95 8.83 -3.73 7.94
N ASP A 96 7.54 -3.84 7.67
CA ASP A 96 6.92 -3.50 6.38
C ASP A 96 6.76 -1.98 6.27
N LEU A 97 6.41 -1.31 7.38
CA LEU A 97 6.42 0.16 7.50
C LEU A 97 7.85 0.72 7.34
N ALA A 98 8.84 0.12 8.00
CA ALA A 98 10.25 0.51 7.83
C ALA A 98 10.74 0.33 6.39
N THR A 99 10.34 -0.77 5.72
CA THR A 99 10.64 -1.03 4.30
C THR A 99 9.97 0.00 3.40
N LEU A 100 8.69 0.32 3.65
CA LEU A 100 7.95 1.36 2.92
C LEU A 100 8.58 2.74 3.09
N LEU A 101 9.02 3.10 4.29
CA LEU A 101 9.72 4.36 4.55
C LEU A 101 11.02 4.45 3.73
N ARG A 102 11.90 3.45 3.84
CA ARG A 102 13.18 3.41 3.11
C ARG A 102 12.98 3.40 1.60
N PHE A 103 11.90 2.78 1.12
CA PHE A 103 11.51 2.81 -0.29
C PHE A 103 11.04 4.20 -0.75
N CYS A 104 10.15 4.85 0.02
CA CYS A 104 9.74 6.24 -0.23
C CYS A 104 10.93 7.21 -0.16
N GLU A 105 11.89 6.97 0.74
CA GLU A 105 13.11 7.77 0.84
C GLU A 105 13.96 7.67 -0.41
N ALA A 106 14.31 6.44 -0.83
CA ALA A 106 15.07 6.19 -2.05
C ALA A 106 14.40 6.76 -3.31
N LEU A 107 13.08 6.78 -3.37
CA LEU A 107 12.35 7.31 -4.53
C LEU A 107 12.21 8.84 -4.53
N PHE A 108 11.91 9.49 -3.39
CA PHE A 108 11.54 10.91 -3.40
C PHE A 108 11.73 11.71 -2.10
N ALA A 109 12.39 11.20 -1.06
CA ALA A 109 12.73 12.05 0.07
C ALA A 109 13.72 13.16 -0.35
N PRO A 110 13.64 14.37 0.25
CA PRO A 110 14.59 15.45 -0.01
C PRO A 110 16.03 15.16 0.44
N GLY A 111 16.25 14.09 1.21
CA GLY A 111 17.49 13.81 1.95
C GLY A 111 17.48 14.47 3.33
N TRP A 112 18.15 13.84 4.30
CA TRP A 112 18.22 14.27 5.69
C TRP A 112 19.64 14.06 6.23
N ALA A 113 20.21 15.08 6.87
CA ALA A 113 21.46 14.98 7.62
C ALA A 113 21.18 15.32 9.09
N PRO A 114 20.65 14.37 9.88
CA PRO A 114 20.46 14.58 11.32
C PRO A 114 21.81 14.76 12.00
N LYS A 115 21.86 15.60 13.04
CA LYS A 115 23.11 15.99 13.72
C LYS A 115 23.88 14.80 14.30
N ASP A 116 23.14 13.83 14.85
CA ASP A 116 23.69 12.71 15.62
C ASP A 116 23.23 11.35 15.02
N GLY A 117 23.01 11.27 13.70
CA GLY A 117 22.48 10.06 13.06
C GLY A 117 22.93 9.86 11.60
N PRO A 118 22.64 8.69 11.00
CA PRO A 118 23.08 8.38 9.64
C PRO A 118 22.42 9.30 8.60
N VAL A 119 23.26 9.88 7.73
CA VAL A 119 22.80 10.71 6.61
C VAL A 119 21.96 9.87 5.66
N THR A 120 20.70 10.26 5.47
CA THR A 120 19.81 9.68 4.47
C THR A 120 19.97 10.49 3.17
N PRO A 121 20.49 9.88 2.08
CA PRO A 121 20.71 10.60 0.83
C PRO A 121 19.39 11.07 0.18
N PRO A 122 19.42 12.09 -0.68
CA PRO A 122 18.27 12.49 -1.48
C PRO A 122 17.81 11.35 -2.41
N GLY A 123 16.50 11.10 -2.46
CA GLY A 123 15.91 10.13 -3.37
C GLY A 123 15.89 10.59 -4.83
N LEU A 124 15.57 9.67 -5.75
CA LEU A 124 15.58 9.89 -7.21
C LEU A 124 14.82 11.16 -7.67
N LEU A 125 13.71 11.49 -7.02
CA LEU A 125 12.87 12.67 -7.31
C LEU A 125 13.02 13.81 -6.28
N ALA A 126 14.05 13.80 -5.42
CA ALA A 126 14.28 14.83 -4.40
C ALA A 126 14.33 16.26 -4.97
N ALA A 127 15.06 16.43 -6.08
CA ALA A 127 15.22 17.70 -6.78
C ALA A 127 13.95 18.13 -7.55
N ARG A 128 13.05 17.20 -7.88
CA ARG A 128 11.82 17.49 -8.62
C ARG A 128 10.83 18.24 -7.74
N ARG A 129 10.67 19.54 -8.00
CA ARG A 129 9.77 20.46 -7.30
C ARG A 129 8.81 21.18 -8.25
N GLY A 130 7.74 21.76 -7.71
CA GLY A 130 6.77 22.59 -8.43
C GLY A 130 5.61 21.81 -9.07
N ARG A 131 4.95 22.42 -10.07
CA ARG A 131 3.75 21.85 -10.70
C ARG A 131 4.00 20.44 -11.23
N GLY A 132 3.15 19.50 -10.81
CA GLY A 132 3.23 18.08 -11.19
C GLY A 132 4.25 17.25 -10.42
N ALA A 133 5.06 17.82 -9.51
CA ALA A 133 6.06 17.05 -8.76
C ALA A 133 5.43 15.91 -7.92
N ALA A 134 4.34 16.19 -7.21
CA ALA A 134 3.62 15.16 -6.45
C ALA A 134 3.01 14.06 -7.34
N THR A 135 2.51 14.42 -8.54
CA THR A 135 2.03 13.43 -9.53
C THR A 135 3.19 12.57 -10.05
N ASP A 136 4.35 13.16 -10.36
CA ASP A 136 5.53 12.42 -10.83
C ASP A 136 6.06 11.46 -9.76
N ARG A 137 6.09 11.90 -8.49
CA ARG A 137 6.47 11.08 -7.32
C ARG A 137 5.50 9.94 -7.06
N LEU A 138 4.19 10.22 -7.09
CA LEU A 138 3.15 9.19 -6.93
C LEU A 138 3.16 8.18 -8.08
N ALA A 139 3.36 8.64 -9.32
CA ALA A 139 3.47 7.76 -10.48
C ALA A 139 4.68 6.83 -10.36
N LEU A 140 5.86 7.36 -10.04
CA LEU A 140 7.06 6.55 -9.88
C LEU A 140 6.88 5.51 -8.77
N LEU A 141 6.30 5.90 -7.62
CA LEU A 141 6.00 4.98 -6.53
C LEU A 141 5.07 3.83 -6.97
N LEU A 142 3.94 4.15 -7.61
CA LEU A 142 2.96 3.14 -8.03
C LEU A 142 3.51 2.21 -9.12
N LEU A 143 4.38 2.70 -10.00
CA LEU A 143 5.11 1.88 -10.96
C LEU A 143 6.15 0.99 -10.27
N ALA A 144 6.93 1.56 -9.34
CA ALA A 144 7.98 0.87 -8.61
C ALA A 144 7.43 -0.32 -7.80
N LEU A 145 6.28 -0.15 -7.12
CA LEU A 145 5.57 -1.23 -6.42
C LEU A 145 5.03 -2.34 -7.34
N GLN A 146 4.90 -2.07 -8.65
CA GLN A 146 4.46 -3.04 -9.67
C GLN A 146 5.62 -3.55 -10.55
N THR A 147 6.86 -3.20 -10.20
CA THR A 147 8.06 -3.54 -10.96
C THR A 147 8.62 -4.89 -10.53
N ARG A 148 9.07 -5.69 -11.51
CA ARG A 148 9.74 -6.98 -11.28
C ARG A 148 11.24 -6.78 -10.95
N PRO A 149 11.94 -7.78 -10.38
CA PRO A 149 13.38 -7.70 -10.09
C PRO A 149 14.33 -7.52 -11.30
N ASP A 150 13.81 -7.49 -12.54
CA ASP A 150 14.52 -7.12 -13.76
C ASP A 150 14.26 -5.66 -14.18
N GLY A 151 13.67 -4.86 -13.29
CA GLY A 151 13.26 -3.48 -13.53
C GLY A 151 12.02 -3.33 -14.41
N ARG A 152 11.38 -4.40 -14.91
CA ARG A 152 10.24 -4.28 -15.83
C ARG A 152 8.92 -4.09 -15.10
N VAL A 153 8.18 -3.05 -15.48
CA VAL A 153 6.81 -2.80 -15.01
C VAL A 153 5.83 -3.74 -15.72
N ARG A 154 4.88 -4.31 -14.97
CA ARG A 154 3.76 -5.07 -15.55
C ARG A 154 2.77 -4.12 -16.25
N LEU A 155 2.83 -4.05 -17.58
CA LEU A 155 1.91 -3.25 -18.39
C LEU A 155 0.47 -3.79 -18.33
N VAL A 156 -0.50 -2.88 -18.50
CA VAL A 156 -1.92 -3.25 -18.60
C VAL A 156 -2.22 -4.08 -19.86
N GLY A 157 -3.08 -5.09 -19.70
CA GLY A 157 -3.61 -5.88 -20.82
C GLY A 157 -4.79 -5.21 -21.52
N GLY A 158 -5.10 -5.69 -22.73
CA GLY A 158 -6.19 -5.17 -23.57
C GLY A 158 -5.72 -4.38 -24.79
N SER A 159 -6.68 -3.96 -25.62
CA SER A 159 -6.47 -3.04 -26.74
C SER A 159 -6.38 -1.59 -26.24
N VAL A 160 -5.44 -0.84 -26.78
CA VAL A 160 -5.31 0.61 -26.58
C VAL A 160 -5.65 1.28 -27.91
N LYS A 161 -6.29 2.46 -27.88
CA LYS A 161 -6.58 3.22 -29.12
C LYS A 161 -5.30 3.54 -29.89
N ASP A 162 -5.38 3.53 -31.21
CA ASP A 162 -4.25 3.82 -32.10
C ASP A 162 -3.55 5.14 -31.74
N GLY A 163 -2.23 5.16 -31.87
CA GLY A 163 -1.38 6.29 -31.49
C GLY A 163 -1.23 6.55 -29.98
N ARG A 164 -1.53 5.57 -29.11
CA ARG A 164 -1.32 5.68 -27.65
C ARG A 164 -0.59 4.47 -27.08
N GLY A 165 0.43 4.72 -26.25
CA GLY A 165 1.29 3.69 -25.70
C GLY A 165 0.65 2.87 -24.58
N ARG A 166 1.04 1.60 -24.47
CA ARG A 166 0.67 0.74 -23.32
C ARG A 166 1.30 1.22 -22.00
N ALA A 167 2.46 1.89 -22.06
CA ALA A 167 3.07 2.54 -20.90
C ALA A 167 2.17 3.68 -20.38
N ASP A 168 1.74 4.57 -21.27
CA ASP A 168 0.83 5.69 -21.01
C ASP A 168 -0.48 5.20 -20.38
N ALA A 169 -1.07 4.14 -20.94
CA ALA A 169 -2.29 3.51 -20.41
C ALA A 169 -2.07 2.87 -19.02
N THR A 170 -0.86 2.37 -18.74
CA THR A 170 -0.50 1.79 -17.43
C THR A 170 -0.40 2.88 -16.37
N VAL A 171 0.29 3.99 -16.66
CA VAL A 171 0.36 5.15 -15.75
C VAL A 171 -1.01 5.80 -15.57
N ALA A 172 -1.78 5.95 -16.64
CA ALA A 172 -3.14 6.48 -16.58
C ALA A 172 -4.05 5.64 -15.67
N LYS A 173 -3.95 4.31 -15.73
CA LYS A 173 -4.68 3.41 -14.81
C LYS A 173 -4.20 3.56 -13.36
N ALA A 174 -2.89 3.65 -13.11
CA ALA A 174 -2.34 3.80 -11.76
C ALA A 174 -2.72 5.14 -11.10
N LEU A 175 -2.67 6.23 -11.88
CA LEU A 175 -3.06 7.56 -11.41
C LEU A 175 -4.58 7.80 -11.42
N GLY A 176 -5.36 7.04 -12.20
CA GLY A 176 -6.78 7.30 -12.41
C GLY A 176 -7.06 8.49 -13.32
N CYS A 177 -6.17 8.76 -14.28
CA CYS A 177 -6.24 9.90 -15.20
C CYS A 177 -6.44 9.47 -16.67
N SER A 178 -6.43 10.42 -17.61
CA SER A 178 -6.52 10.11 -19.04
C SER A 178 -5.22 9.52 -19.58
N VAL A 179 -5.28 8.74 -20.67
CA VAL A 179 -4.08 8.16 -21.32
C VAL A 179 -3.10 9.25 -21.78
N ASP A 180 -3.61 10.40 -22.24
CA ASP A 180 -2.80 11.59 -22.55
C ASP A 180 -2.09 12.17 -21.30
N GLY A 181 -2.80 12.22 -20.16
CA GLY A 181 -2.21 12.58 -18.88
C GLY A 181 -1.11 11.60 -18.44
N GLY A 182 -1.33 10.31 -18.65
CA GLY A 182 -0.34 9.25 -18.40
C GLY A 182 0.91 9.37 -19.29
N GLY A 183 0.73 9.63 -20.58
CA GLY A 183 1.83 9.88 -21.52
C GLY A 183 2.68 11.08 -21.09
N LYS A 184 2.03 12.21 -20.74
CA LYS A 184 2.71 13.41 -20.22
C LYS A 184 3.52 13.16 -18.95
N VAL A 185 3.14 12.17 -18.13
CA VAL A 185 3.89 11.75 -16.94
C VAL A 185 5.09 10.88 -17.35
N ILE A 186 4.90 9.90 -18.23
CA ILE A 186 6.00 9.11 -18.80
C ILE A 186 7.05 10.04 -19.44
N ASP A 187 6.64 10.98 -20.31
CA ASP A 187 7.54 11.95 -20.95
C ASP A 187 8.36 12.76 -19.93
N ARG A 188 7.85 13.01 -18.72
CA ARG A 188 8.58 13.72 -17.65
C ARG A 188 9.53 12.80 -16.88
N LEU A 189 9.16 11.54 -16.66
CA LEU A 189 10.00 10.54 -16.00
C LEU A 189 11.16 10.09 -16.90
N GLU A 190 10.93 9.94 -18.21
CA GLU A 190 11.96 9.63 -19.21
C GLU A 190 12.98 10.76 -19.36
N ARG A 191 12.53 12.02 -19.40
CA ARG A 191 13.44 13.19 -19.39
C ARG A 191 14.29 13.32 -18.12
N GLN A 192 13.90 12.67 -17.03
CA GLN A 192 14.68 12.57 -15.80
C GLN A 192 15.47 11.24 -15.70
N GLN A 193 15.48 10.42 -16.76
CA GLN A 193 16.14 9.11 -16.84
C GLN A 193 15.67 8.11 -15.76
N LEU A 194 14.46 8.30 -15.23
CA LEU A 194 13.89 7.47 -14.16
C LEU A 194 13.19 6.22 -14.70
N VAL A 195 12.72 6.29 -15.94
CA VAL A 195 12.10 5.17 -16.66
C VAL A 195 12.59 5.14 -18.11
N GLU A 196 12.54 3.97 -18.73
CA GLU A 196 12.72 3.78 -20.17
C GLU A 196 11.42 3.15 -20.73
N ALA A 197 10.72 3.83 -21.64
CA ALA A 197 9.51 3.33 -22.30
C ALA A 197 9.74 3.05 -23.79
N VAL A 198 9.78 1.78 -24.17
CA VAL A 198 9.71 1.39 -25.59
C VAL A 198 8.25 1.44 -26.02
N ARG A 199 7.88 2.49 -26.75
CA ARG A 199 6.56 2.65 -27.39
C ARG A 199 6.59 1.94 -28.73
N ALA A 200 5.84 0.85 -28.85
CA ALA A 200 5.72 0.09 -30.09
C ALA A 200 4.27 0.17 -30.58
N ASP A 201 4.05 0.89 -31.67
CA ASP A 201 2.73 1.07 -32.26
C ASP A 201 2.21 -0.24 -32.85
N GLY A 202 0.94 -0.56 -32.57
CA GLY A 202 0.20 -1.70 -33.12
C GLY A 202 0.67 -3.12 -32.75
N GLN A 203 1.92 -3.32 -32.32
CA GLN A 203 2.50 -4.67 -32.19
C GLN A 203 2.42 -5.23 -30.76
N PHE A 204 1.65 -6.30 -30.61
CA PHE A 204 1.54 -7.06 -29.36
C PHE A 204 2.92 -7.53 -28.84
N GLY A 205 3.19 -7.31 -27.55
CA GLY A 205 4.37 -7.83 -26.86
C GLY A 205 5.68 -7.03 -27.02
N LYS A 206 5.73 -5.99 -27.87
CA LYS A 206 6.95 -5.17 -28.04
C LYS A 206 7.05 -3.95 -27.11
N ALA A 207 5.92 -3.42 -26.65
CA ALA A 207 5.92 -2.31 -25.69
C ALA A 207 6.54 -2.73 -24.35
N ARG A 208 7.42 -1.89 -23.79
CA ARG A 208 8.13 -2.14 -22.52
C ARG A 208 8.20 -0.86 -21.70
N LEU A 209 8.20 -0.99 -20.38
CA LEU A 209 8.49 0.08 -19.44
C LEU A 209 9.44 -0.49 -18.38
N VAL A 210 10.59 0.16 -18.19
CA VAL A 210 11.67 -0.27 -17.28
C VAL A 210 11.97 0.86 -16.29
N ILE A 211 12.27 0.51 -15.03
CA ILE A 211 12.83 1.42 -14.02
C ILE A 211 14.29 0.98 -13.77
N PRO A 212 15.29 1.65 -14.38
CA PRO A 212 16.69 1.21 -14.33
C PRO A 212 17.26 1.09 -12.91
N ALA A 213 16.87 2.00 -12.01
CA ALA A 213 17.28 1.98 -10.61
C ALA A 213 16.89 0.68 -9.88
N ILE A 214 15.75 0.08 -10.22
CA ILE A 214 15.29 -1.18 -9.61
C ILE A 214 16.08 -2.37 -10.20
N ALA A 215 16.30 -2.39 -11.51
CA ALA A 215 17.15 -3.42 -12.13
C ALA A 215 18.58 -3.42 -11.54
N SER A 216 19.13 -2.23 -11.33
CA SER A 216 20.44 -2.01 -10.67
C SER A 216 20.43 -2.50 -9.22
N ALA A 217 19.44 -2.11 -8.41
CA ALA A 217 19.33 -2.52 -7.00
C ALA A 217 19.22 -4.04 -6.80
N PHE A 218 18.61 -4.77 -7.76
CA PHE A 218 18.55 -6.24 -7.75
C PHE A 218 19.77 -6.93 -8.41
N GLY A 219 20.84 -6.18 -8.74
CA GLY A 219 22.07 -6.72 -9.31
C GLY A 219 21.94 -7.23 -10.76
N ARG A 220 20.89 -6.82 -11.48
CA ARG A 220 20.65 -7.21 -12.88
C ARG A 220 20.80 -5.99 -13.79
N GLY A 221 22.03 -5.66 -14.14
CA GLY A 221 22.33 -4.56 -15.07
C GLY A 221 21.54 -4.69 -16.38
N TRP A 222 20.66 -3.75 -16.64
CA TRP A 222 20.01 -3.57 -17.94
C TRP A 222 20.89 -2.63 -18.77
N ALA A 223 21.35 -3.11 -19.93
CA ALA A 223 22.09 -2.29 -20.88
C ALA A 223 21.08 -1.59 -21.82
N PRO A 224 20.99 -0.25 -21.82
CA PRO A 224 20.07 0.47 -22.68
C PRO A 224 20.46 0.31 -24.14
N LYS A 225 19.47 0.10 -25.01
CA LYS A 225 19.69 0.05 -26.47
C LYS A 225 19.31 1.41 -27.06
N VAL A 226 20.30 2.29 -27.22
CA VAL A 226 20.12 3.56 -27.92
C VAL A 226 19.68 3.29 -29.36
N MET A 227 18.47 3.73 -29.70
CA MET A 227 18.03 3.92 -31.08
C MET A 227 18.37 5.37 -31.41
N GLY A 228 19.23 5.60 -32.41
CA GLY A 228 19.46 6.94 -32.93
C GLY A 228 18.20 7.43 -33.66
N GLU A 229 17.76 8.64 -33.36
CA GLU A 229 16.82 9.36 -34.21
C GLU A 229 17.61 10.15 -35.26
N ASP A 230 17.32 9.91 -36.54
CA ASP A 230 17.92 10.65 -37.64
C ASP A 230 17.41 12.10 -37.65
N GLY A 231 18.30 13.05 -37.46
CA GLY A 231 18.00 14.49 -37.46
C GLY A 231 19.27 15.31 -37.70
N GLY A 232 19.67 15.46 -38.96
CA GLY A 232 20.96 16.05 -39.32
C GLY A 232 21.05 17.57 -39.12
N GLY A 233 22.27 18.07 -38.90
CA GLY A 233 22.54 19.51 -38.85
C GLY A 233 23.88 19.89 -38.22
N GLN A 234 24.92 19.97 -39.07
CA GLN A 234 26.18 20.69 -38.85
C GLN A 234 27.14 20.23 -37.73
N GLU A 235 28.31 19.75 -38.19
CA GLU A 235 29.58 19.81 -37.46
C GLU A 235 29.90 21.26 -37.05
N PRO A 236 30.74 21.43 -36.01
CA PRO A 236 32.05 21.99 -36.34
C PRO A 236 33.21 21.14 -35.83
N GLU A 237 34.27 21.10 -36.64
CA GLU A 237 35.56 20.51 -36.31
C GLU A 237 36.19 21.22 -35.10
N GLY A 238 36.75 20.43 -34.17
CA GLY A 238 37.33 20.92 -32.91
C GLY A 238 38.54 20.12 -32.45
N ARG A 239 39.42 19.75 -33.38
CA ARG A 239 40.61 18.94 -33.11
C ARG A 239 41.61 19.73 -32.26
N CYS A 240 41.72 19.42 -30.97
CA CYS A 240 42.82 19.90 -30.13
C CYS A 240 43.55 18.73 -29.46
N THR A 241 44.77 18.47 -29.94
CA THR A 241 45.68 17.47 -29.40
C THR A 241 46.62 18.10 -28.37
N CYS A 242 46.61 17.62 -27.14
CA CYS A 242 47.81 17.59 -26.31
C CYS A 242 47.78 16.38 -25.36
N ALA A 243 48.96 15.84 -25.08
CA ALA A 243 49.16 14.74 -24.16
C ALA A 243 50.34 15.07 -23.23
N CYS A 244 50.04 15.25 -21.95
CA CYS A 244 50.93 15.18 -20.80
C CYS A 244 50.05 15.13 -19.53
N GLY A 245 50.47 14.58 -18.40
CA GLY A 245 51.77 13.98 -18.10
C GLY A 245 52.32 14.42 -16.75
N SER A 246 51.65 13.99 -15.66
CA SER A 246 52.18 13.84 -14.29
C SER A 246 52.63 15.06 -13.45
N ALA A 247 52.41 14.89 -12.15
CA ALA A 247 53.17 15.44 -10.99
C ALA A 247 52.83 16.83 -10.41
N ASP A 248 52.40 16.77 -9.14
CA ASP A 248 52.81 17.54 -7.94
C ASP A 248 52.69 19.08 -7.88
N GLY A 249 52.18 19.57 -6.73
CA GLY A 249 52.17 20.99 -6.34
C GLY A 249 51.11 21.31 -5.28
N GLU A 250 51.54 21.72 -4.08
CA GLU A 250 50.69 22.03 -2.91
C GLU A 250 50.22 23.51 -2.87
N ASP A 251 49.26 23.78 -1.98
CA ASP A 251 48.84 25.08 -1.42
C ASP A 251 48.58 26.30 -2.33
N GLU A 252 47.33 26.81 -2.28
CA GLU A 252 47.11 28.04 -1.50
C GLU A 252 45.64 28.23 -1.06
N THR A 253 45.47 28.90 0.09
CA THR A 253 44.18 29.13 0.75
C THR A 253 43.40 30.32 0.18
N ALA A 254 42.07 30.19 0.05
CA ALA A 254 41.17 31.33 -0.05
C ALA A 254 40.00 31.20 0.94
N SER A 255 39.92 32.15 1.88
CA SER A 255 38.89 32.26 2.92
C SER A 255 37.55 32.75 2.36
N GLY A 256 36.42 32.29 2.94
CA GLY A 256 35.08 32.73 2.50
C GLY A 256 33.93 32.29 3.42
N GLU A 257 33.78 33.02 4.53
CA GLU A 257 32.55 33.20 5.32
C GLU A 257 31.76 31.99 5.84
N VAL A 258 31.96 31.78 7.14
CA VAL A 258 31.01 31.21 8.11
C VAL A 258 29.58 31.73 7.90
N LEU A 259 28.64 30.82 7.64
CA LEU A 259 27.23 31.03 7.97
C LEU A 259 26.84 30.13 9.16
N VAL A 260 26.93 30.70 10.36
CA VAL A 260 26.24 30.15 11.54
C VAL A 260 24.74 30.27 11.31
N LEU A 261 24.07 29.14 11.13
CA LEU A 261 22.64 29.01 11.40
C LEU A 261 22.47 28.16 12.65
N SER A 262 22.54 28.84 13.80
CA SER A 262 22.09 28.27 15.07
C SER A 262 20.61 27.92 14.96
N GLY A 263 20.32 26.63 15.05
CA GLY A 263 18.97 26.09 15.13
C GLY A 263 18.99 24.85 16.00
N GLU A 264 18.47 24.99 17.21
CA GLU A 264 18.06 23.86 18.05
C GLU A 264 17.07 23.02 17.21
N GLY A 265 17.24 21.72 17.01
CA GLY A 265 17.87 20.74 17.88
C GLY A 265 16.82 19.66 18.11
N TRP A 266 16.69 18.71 17.18
CA TRP A 266 15.88 17.50 17.36
C TRP A 266 16.51 16.35 16.58
N GLN A 267 16.70 15.23 17.27
CA GLN A 267 17.15 13.98 16.68
C GLN A 267 15.96 13.28 16.00
N GLN A 268 16.22 12.59 14.90
CA GLN A 268 15.36 11.49 14.49
C GLN A 268 15.87 10.26 15.25
N GLU A 269 15.14 9.84 16.29
CA GLU A 269 15.42 8.58 16.96
C GLU A 269 15.51 7.46 15.92
N SER A 270 16.63 6.76 15.94
CA SER A 270 16.85 5.60 15.10
C SER A 270 15.94 4.47 15.61
N PHE A 271 15.49 3.59 14.72
CA PHE A 271 14.52 2.56 15.08
C PHE A 271 15.09 1.42 15.95
N ASP A 272 16.38 1.51 16.29
CA ASP A 272 17.18 0.51 17.02
C ASP A 272 17.45 0.92 18.49
N ASP A 273 17.08 2.14 18.93
CA ASP A 273 17.40 2.68 20.27
C ASP A 273 16.18 2.82 21.20
N VAL A 274 15.31 1.79 21.28
CA VAL A 274 14.21 1.74 22.28
C VAL A 274 14.06 0.35 22.89
N GLU A 275 14.67 0.16 24.07
CA GLU A 275 14.33 -0.89 25.03
C GLU A 275 12.96 -0.61 25.68
N PRO A 276 12.20 -1.63 26.12
CA PRO A 276 10.87 -1.43 26.70
C PRO A 276 10.93 -1.22 28.22
N GLU A 277 10.79 0.02 28.71
CA GLU A 277 10.57 0.25 30.14
C GLU A 277 9.10 0.00 30.55
N GLU A 278 8.91 -1.04 31.36
CA GLU A 278 7.69 -1.28 32.13
C GLU A 278 7.54 -0.25 33.26
N ALA A 279 6.30 -0.03 33.69
CA ALA A 279 5.95 1.08 34.58
C ALA A 279 6.56 0.96 36.00
N GLN A 280 7.37 1.95 36.39
CA GLN A 280 7.66 2.27 37.79
C GLN A 280 7.78 3.79 38.00
N ARG A 281 6.88 4.36 38.82
CA ARG A 281 7.14 5.61 39.56
C ARG A 281 7.68 5.21 40.93
N PRO A 282 8.80 5.80 41.37
CA PRO A 282 8.70 6.86 42.39
C PRO A 282 9.66 8.04 42.08
N ALA A 283 9.21 9.29 42.20
CA ALA A 283 9.31 10.16 43.39
C ALA A 283 10.64 10.96 43.47
N ALA A 284 10.62 12.10 44.16
CA ALA A 284 11.60 13.18 44.00
C ALA A 284 12.69 13.24 45.08
N ALA A 285 13.88 13.71 44.69
CA ALA A 285 14.81 14.62 45.41
C ALA A 285 16.00 14.88 44.45
N LEU A 286 16.55 16.08 44.20
CA LEU A 286 16.95 17.20 45.07
C LEU A 286 18.00 16.84 46.12
N GLY A 287 19.27 16.96 45.73
CA GLY A 287 20.38 17.42 46.57
C GLY A 287 20.97 18.69 45.93
N ASP A 288 21.55 19.66 46.65
CA ASP A 288 21.88 19.70 48.07
C ASP A 288 21.52 21.06 48.69
N LEU A 289 21.23 21.08 50.00
CA LEU A 289 22.12 21.71 50.98
C LEU A 289 21.69 21.38 52.42
N ASP A 290 22.59 20.66 53.11
CA ASP A 290 22.93 20.68 54.53
C ASP A 290 21.99 20.22 55.67
N ALA A 291 22.69 19.61 56.63
CA ALA A 291 22.44 19.54 58.09
C ALA A 291 21.53 18.44 58.67
N ASP A 292 22.19 17.31 58.94
CA ASP A 292 22.35 16.71 60.28
C ASP A 292 21.31 15.75 60.91
N LEU A 293 21.87 14.58 61.25
CA LEU A 293 21.67 13.75 62.45
C LEU A 293 20.36 12.97 62.66
N GLN A 294 20.56 11.63 62.71
CA GLN A 294 20.04 10.66 63.71
C GLN A 294 18.50 10.49 63.86
N SER A 295 17.95 9.31 64.11
CA SER A 295 18.41 7.92 64.00
C SER A 295 17.15 7.01 64.03
N ASP A 296 17.33 5.69 63.85
CA ASP A 296 16.41 4.64 64.34
C ASP A 296 14.97 4.58 63.79
N SER A 297 14.85 3.70 62.78
CA SER A 297 13.87 2.60 62.67
C SER A 297 13.33 1.99 64.01
N PRO A 298 12.31 1.09 64.01
CA PRO A 298 11.37 0.68 62.94
C PRO A 298 9.89 0.37 63.42
N VAL A 299 9.10 -0.29 62.55
CA VAL A 299 8.02 -1.31 62.83
C VAL A 299 6.53 -0.90 62.83
N ALA A 300 5.73 -1.77 62.17
CA ALA A 300 4.27 -2.00 62.20
C ALA A 300 3.35 -0.87 61.66
N ALA A 301 2.41 -1.09 60.73
CA ALA A 301 1.39 -2.15 60.55
C ALA A 301 0.23 -2.08 61.55
N GLY A 302 -0.99 -1.81 61.06
CA GLY A 302 -2.21 -1.77 61.86
C GLY A 302 -3.37 -1.09 61.13
N GLU A 303 -4.47 -1.81 60.97
CA GLU A 303 -5.70 -1.38 60.28
C GLU A 303 -6.67 -0.60 61.20
N GLU A 304 -7.68 -0.01 60.54
CA GLU A 304 -9.04 0.25 61.06
C GLU A 304 -9.32 1.33 62.15
N ALA A 305 -9.89 2.43 61.65
CA ALA A 305 -11.29 2.85 61.87
C ALA A 305 -11.80 3.35 63.25
N SER A 306 -12.55 4.46 63.16
CA SER A 306 -13.57 4.97 64.11
C SER A 306 -13.06 5.58 65.43
N GLY A 307 -13.54 6.76 65.87
CA GLY A 307 -14.50 7.71 65.29
C GLY A 307 -15.01 8.74 66.32
N ALA A 308 -15.83 9.71 65.88
CA ALA A 308 -16.51 10.77 66.68
C ALA A 308 -15.58 11.74 67.47
N GLY A 309 -15.79 13.04 67.61
CA GLY A 309 -16.84 14.03 67.30
C GLY A 309 -16.29 15.40 67.74
N SER A 310 -16.98 16.55 67.73
CA SER A 310 -18.36 16.89 67.36
C SER A 310 -18.44 18.41 67.08
N GLU A 311 -19.55 18.87 66.48
CA GLU A 311 -20.04 20.27 66.45
C GLU A 311 -19.19 21.36 65.75
N SER A 312 -19.73 22.35 65.01
CA SER A 312 -21.10 22.80 64.67
C SER A 312 -21.05 23.60 63.35
N GLY A 313 -22.09 23.90 62.56
CA GLY A 313 -23.52 23.53 62.47
C GLY A 313 -24.08 24.05 61.12
N VAL A 314 -24.95 23.31 60.41
CA VAL A 314 -26.43 23.53 60.30
C VAL A 314 -26.80 24.80 59.49
N ALA A 315 -27.64 24.83 58.43
CA ALA A 315 -28.62 23.90 57.82
C ALA A 315 -28.67 24.12 56.26
N GLU A 316 -29.47 23.46 55.39
CA GLU A 316 -30.53 22.44 55.52
C GLU A 316 -30.67 21.56 54.24
N ARG A 317 -31.72 20.74 54.14
CA ARG A 317 -31.87 19.47 53.36
C ARG A 317 -33.19 19.48 52.51
N PRO A 318 -33.78 18.36 52.01
CA PRO A 318 -33.27 17.09 51.40
C PRO A 318 -34.06 16.60 50.13
N ALA A 319 -33.67 15.41 49.61
CA ALA A 319 -34.48 14.40 48.88
C ALA A 319 -34.99 14.74 47.45
N GLY A 320 -35.11 13.82 46.48
CA GLY A 320 -34.80 12.37 46.33
C GLY A 320 -35.09 11.96 44.87
N ALA A 321 -34.98 10.72 44.37
CA ALA A 321 -34.57 9.41 44.90
C ALA A 321 -34.08 8.52 43.70
N PRO A 322 -33.45 7.34 43.87
CA PRO A 322 -32.75 6.64 42.77
C PRO A 322 -33.66 5.76 41.91
N LEU A 323 -33.60 5.92 40.58
CA LEU A 323 -34.21 5.01 39.60
C LEU A 323 -33.31 4.91 38.35
N HIS A 324 -32.40 3.93 38.34
CA HIS A 324 -31.77 3.49 37.10
C HIS A 324 -32.72 2.51 36.39
N THR A 325 -33.24 2.90 35.23
CA THR A 325 -33.91 1.94 34.34
C THR A 325 -32.85 1.25 33.50
N HIS A 326 -32.84 -0.09 33.50
CA HIS A 326 -31.98 -0.86 32.59
C HIS A 326 -32.31 -0.49 31.14
N HIS A 327 -31.34 0.07 30.41
CA HIS A 327 -31.43 0.21 28.96
C HIS A 327 -31.08 -1.13 28.30
N PRO A 328 -31.91 -1.67 27.38
CA PRO A 328 -31.54 -2.83 26.59
C PRO A 328 -30.36 -2.49 25.66
N GLN A 329 -29.49 -3.47 25.43
CA GLN A 329 -28.29 -3.33 24.60
C GLN A 329 -28.63 -2.80 23.20
N VAL A 330 -27.93 -1.75 22.78
CA VAL A 330 -27.98 -1.27 21.40
C VAL A 330 -27.26 -2.29 20.51
N VAL A 331 -28.01 -2.86 19.57
CA VAL A 331 -27.49 -3.84 18.61
C VAL A 331 -26.46 -3.18 17.69
N SER A 332 -25.23 -3.69 17.69
CA SER A 332 -24.23 -3.36 16.67
C SER A 332 -24.72 -3.79 15.29
N LEU A 333 -24.99 -2.82 14.41
CA LEU A 333 -25.29 -3.06 13.00
C LEU A 333 -24.00 -3.43 12.26
N GLY A 334 -23.57 -4.68 12.39
CA GLY A 334 -22.46 -5.25 11.62
C GLY A 334 -22.75 -5.23 10.12
N GLY A 335 -21.82 -4.68 9.32
CA GLY A 335 -22.04 -4.36 7.92
C GLY A 335 -20.81 -4.52 7.04
N SER A 336 -20.19 -5.71 7.04
CA SER A 336 -19.27 -6.13 5.98
C SER A 336 -19.28 -7.66 5.86
N LEU A 337 -20.07 -8.18 4.92
CA LEU A 337 -19.98 -9.58 4.48
C LEU A 337 -19.21 -9.59 3.17
N SER A 338 -17.90 -9.85 3.24
CA SER A 338 -17.12 -10.21 2.07
C SER A 338 -17.47 -11.65 1.70
N LEU A 339 -18.01 -11.86 0.49
CA LEU A 339 -18.27 -13.20 -0.02
C LEU A 339 -17.16 -13.60 -0.99
N ASP A 340 -16.49 -14.69 -0.64
CA ASP A 340 -15.49 -15.35 -1.47
C ASP A 340 -16.05 -15.77 -2.84
N GLY A 341 -15.17 -15.70 -3.84
CA GLY A 341 -15.46 -16.05 -5.23
C GLY A 341 -14.22 -16.57 -5.93
N GLY A 342 -13.55 -17.55 -5.33
CA GLY A 342 -12.38 -18.19 -5.93
C GLY A 342 -12.74 -19.15 -7.06
N PHE A 343 -12.01 -19.05 -8.17
CA PHE A 343 -11.75 -20.19 -9.07
C PHE A 343 -10.34 -20.03 -9.66
N SER A 344 -9.41 -20.84 -9.14
CA SER A 344 -8.08 -21.04 -9.72
C SER A 344 -8.14 -22.23 -10.69
N GLY A 345 -7.57 -22.06 -11.88
CA GLY A 345 -7.23 -23.15 -12.80
C GLY A 345 -5.73 -23.16 -13.00
N GLU A 346 -5.03 -23.99 -12.24
CA GLU A 346 -3.60 -24.26 -12.39
C GLU A 346 -3.41 -25.40 -13.41
N ALA A 347 -2.39 -25.29 -14.27
CA ALA A 347 -1.98 -26.34 -15.19
C ALA A 347 -0.45 -26.44 -15.20
N ASP A 348 0.08 -27.63 -14.90
CA ASP A 348 1.51 -27.91 -14.81
C ASP A 348 2.13 -28.26 -16.19
N ARG A 349 3.46 -28.35 -16.20
CA ARG A 349 4.43 -28.34 -17.32
C ARG A 349 4.11 -29.16 -18.59
N GLY A 350 4.52 -28.58 -19.73
CA GLY A 350 4.82 -29.30 -20.98
C GLY A 350 5.55 -28.41 -21.99
N CYS A 351 6.56 -28.92 -22.70
CA CYS A 351 7.43 -28.14 -23.59
C CYS A 351 6.97 -28.11 -25.06
N GLY A 352 7.26 -26.99 -25.74
CA GLY A 352 7.52 -26.97 -27.20
C GLY A 352 6.38 -26.50 -28.11
N GLY A 353 6.75 -25.80 -29.19
CA GLY A 353 5.85 -25.44 -30.30
C GLY A 353 5.59 -23.94 -30.43
N LEU A 354 6.06 -23.35 -31.54
CA LEU A 354 5.61 -22.03 -32.01
C LEU A 354 4.19 -22.16 -32.60
N PRO A 355 3.28 -21.19 -32.42
CA PRO A 355 2.08 -21.10 -33.24
C PRO A 355 2.44 -20.49 -34.61
N GLU A 356 2.31 -21.28 -35.67
CA GLU A 356 2.27 -20.76 -37.04
C GLU A 356 1.02 -19.90 -37.26
N GLY A 357 1.11 -18.92 -38.15
CA GLY A 357 -0.02 -18.05 -38.48
C GLY A 357 -0.93 -18.65 -39.55
N ALA A 358 -2.23 -18.35 -39.49
CA ALA A 358 -3.18 -18.60 -40.57
C ALA A 358 -4.03 -17.35 -40.83
N TYR A 359 -3.92 -16.79 -42.03
CA TYR A 359 -4.87 -15.83 -42.60
C TYR A 359 -5.88 -16.61 -43.47
N ALA A 360 -7.17 -16.29 -43.39
CA ALA A 360 -8.09 -16.33 -44.53
C ALA A 360 -9.48 -15.69 -44.22
N ARG A 361 -9.80 -14.62 -44.96
CA ARG A 361 -11.10 -14.20 -45.53
C ARG A 361 -12.35 -14.13 -44.62
N GLU A 362 -12.94 -12.94 -44.41
CA GLU A 362 -13.82 -12.22 -45.36
C GLU A 362 -15.08 -13.01 -45.75
N ASP A 363 -16.26 -12.54 -45.34
CA ASP A 363 -17.28 -12.03 -46.28
C ASP A 363 -18.40 -11.25 -45.56
N GLU A 364 -19.15 -10.47 -46.34
CA GLU A 364 -19.98 -9.32 -45.95
C GLU A 364 -21.42 -9.66 -45.51
N GLN A 365 -22.09 -8.77 -44.75
CA GLN A 365 -23.09 -7.83 -45.33
C GLN A 365 -23.77 -6.93 -44.29
N GLU A 366 -23.67 -5.62 -44.51
CA GLU A 366 -24.62 -4.63 -43.97
C GLU A 366 -25.91 -4.64 -44.81
N LEU A 367 -27.07 -4.53 -44.17
CA LEU A 367 -28.29 -4.05 -44.84
C LEU A 367 -29.03 -3.04 -43.97
N THR A 368 -29.12 -1.83 -44.50
CA THR A 368 -29.96 -0.73 -44.01
C THR A 368 -31.41 -0.93 -44.47
N GLY A 369 -32.39 -0.39 -43.74
CA GLY A 369 -33.78 -0.38 -44.21
C GLY A 369 -34.86 -0.13 -43.15
N THR A 370 -35.14 1.14 -42.86
CA THR A 370 -36.40 1.56 -42.21
C THR A 370 -37.52 1.60 -43.25
N PRO A 371 -38.77 1.24 -42.88
CA PRO A 371 -39.87 2.15 -43.22
C PRO A 371 -40.97 2.27 -42.14
N ASP A 372 -41.55 3.47 -42.03
CA ASP A 372 -42.91 3.68 -41.52
C ASP A 372 -43.95 3.01 -42.46
N GLY A 373 -45.16 2.61 -42.06
CA GLY A 373 -45.82 2.66 -40.75
C GLY A 373 -47.31 2.23 -40.86
N ALA A 374 -48.11 2.57 -39.84
CA ALA A 374 -49.59 2.51 -39.75
C ALA A 374 -50.31 1.26 -39.15
N ALA A 375 -50.79 1.49 -37.91
CA ALA A 375 -52.12 1.14 -37.35
C ALA A 375 -52.49 -0.31 -36.93
N GLY A 376 -52.80 -0.51 -35.63
CA GLY A 376 -53.51 -1.71 -35.16
C GLY A 376 -53.62 -1.96 -33.65
N ARG A 377 -54.36 -1.12 -32.89
CA ARG A 377 -55.03 -1.36 -31.57
C ARG A 377 -54.44 -2.37 -30.55
N GLY A 378 -54.29 -1.96 -29.27
CA GLY A 378 -54.28 -2.97 -28.19
C GLY A 378 -53.80 -2.62 -26.77
N LEU A 379 -53.88 -1.37 -26.27
CA LEU A 379 -53.49 -1.07 -24.88
C LEU A 379 -54.54 -1.56 -23.87
N GLY A 380 -54.27 -2.70 -23.22
CA GLY A 380 -55.03 -3.19 -22.06
C GLY A 380 -54.49 -2.62 -20.76
N GLY A 381 -55.05 -1.49 -20.29
CA GLY A 381 -54.75 -0.93 -18.97
C GLY A 381 -55.56 -1.58 -17.84
N PRO A 382 -55.06 -1.60 -16.59
CA PRO A 382 -55.85 -2.04 -15.44
C PRO A 382 -56.91 -1.00 -15.04
N LEU A 383 -58.12 -1.48 -14.75
CA LEU A 383 -59.29 -0.68 -14.39
C LEU A 383 -59.35 -0.32 -12.88
N ARG A 384 -60.21 0.67 -12.56
CA ARG A 384 -60.42 1.37 -11.25
C ARG A 384 -59.39 2.48 -10.95
N GLY A 385 -59.69 3.78 -11.05
CA GLY A 385 -60.92 4.44 -11.51
C GLY A 385 -61.72 5.11 -10.39
N GLU A 386 -61.43 6.40 -10.13
CA GLU A 386 -62.38 7.40 -9.66
C GLU A 386 -62.14 8.71 -10.42
N LYS A 387 -63.21 9.45 -10.75
CA LYS A 387 -63.17 10.71 -11.50
C LYS A 387 -62.90 11.89 -10.57
N GLN A 388 -62.08 12.84 -11.01
CA GLN A 388 -62.31 14.25 -10.72
C GLN A 388 -62.53 15.01 -12.03
N GLN A 389 -63.31 16.10 -11.95
CA GLN A 389 -63.80 16.85 -13.11
C GLN A 389 -62.87 18.05 -13.36
N ASP A 390 -62.33 18.14 -14.57
CA ASP A 390 -61.66 19.36 -15.02
C ASP A 390 -62.69 20.47 -15.24
N PHE A 391 -62.44 21.64 -14.64
CA PHE A 391 -62.95 22.91 -15.15
C PHE A 391 -61.75 23.77 -15.56
N ALA A 392 -61.44 23.74 -16.85
CA ALA A 392 -60.58 24.73 -17.47
C ALA A 392 -61.34 26.07 -17.56
N GLY A 393 -60.67 27.16 -17.18
CA GLY A 393 -61.20 28.52 -17.27
C GLY A 393 -60.04 29.48 -17.53
N GLU A 394 -59.80 29.80 -18.80
CA GLU A 394 -58.77 30.74 -19.22
C GLU A 394 -59.10 32.17 -18.75
N LEU A 395 -58.11 32.94 -18.29
CA LEU A 395 -57.93 34.29 -18.82
C LEU A 395 -56.50 34.83 -18.66
N ARG A 396 -56.17 35.76 -19.55
CA ARG A 396 -54.84 36.37 -19.75
C ARG A 396 -54.69 37.69 -18.96
N ARG A 397 -53.42 38.04 -18.71
CA ARG A 397 -52.83 39.42 -18.70
C ARG A 397 -52.93 40.33 -17.45
N THR A 398 -51.73 40.58 -16.91
CA THR A 398 -51.09 41.89 -16.59
C THR A 398 -51.62 42.86 -15.51
N ALA A 399 -50.67 43.21 -14.64
CA ALA A 399 -50.32 44.56 -14.15
C ALA A 399 -51.18 45.28 -13.08
N GLU A 400 -50.58 45.34 -11.89
CA GLU A 400 -50.32 46.55 -11.06
C GLU A 400 -51.43 47.42 -10.42
N CYS A 401 -51.11 47.79 -9.17
CA CYS A 401 -51.53 48.99 -8.42
C CYS A 401 -52.97 49.12 -7.86
N GLY A 402 -53.07 49.05 -6.52
CA GLY A 402 -53.84 50.05 -5.77
C GLY A 402 -54.70 49.54 -4.61
N PRO A 403 -54.96 50.35 -3.55
CA PRO A 403 -55.00 49.80 -2.19
C PRO A 403 -56.24 50.14 -1.35
N VAL A 404 -56.79 49.18 -0.59
CA VAL A 404 -57.77 49.48 0.48
C VAL A 404 -57.54 48.67 1.78
N LYS A 405 -56.88 49.34 2.73
CA LYS A 405 -57.14 49.35 4.20
C LYS A 405 -57.51 48.04 4.90
N GLY A 406 -56.49 47.31 5.38
CA GLY A 406 -56.65 46.40 6.52
C GLY A 406 -56.79 47.14 7.86
N ARG A 407 -57.59 46.60 8.80
CA ARG A 407 -57.64 47.07 10.20
C ARG A 407 -56.77 46.17 11.07
N VAL A 408 -55.88 46.80 11.83
CA VAL A 408 -54.83 46.13 12.61
C VAL A 408 -55.39 45.42 13.85
N GLN A 409 -54.96 44.18 14.08
CA GLN A 409 -54.66 43.68 15.42
C GLN A 409 -53.22 43.14 15.43
N ARG A 410 -52.41 43.61 16.38
CA ARG A 410 -50.97 43.31 16.47
C ARG A 410 -50.75 41.98 17.18
N LEU A 411 -50.07 41.03 16.53
CA LEU A 411 -49.32 39.97 17.20
C LEU A 411 -48.01 39.74 16.43
N GLY A 412 -46.87 40.01 17.10
CA GLY A 412 -45.53 39.69 16.62
C GLY A 412 -45.01 40.57 15.48
N ALA A 413 -43.78 41.07 15.60
CA ALA A 413 -43.04 41.55 14.43
C ALA A 413 -42.70 40.33 13.54
N PRO A 414 -42.88 40.39 12.22
CA PRO A 414 -42.34 39.37 11.33
C PRO A 414 -40.82 39.47 11.37
N VAL A 415 -40.18 38.58 12.11
CA VAL A 415 -38.74 38.37 11.97
C VAL A 415 -38.53 37.84 10.56
N PHE A 416 -38.05 38.71 9.67
CA PHE A 416 -37.49 38.30 8.39
C PHE A 416 -36.22 37.49 8.68
N VAL A 417 -36.40 36.20 8.99
CA VAL A 417 -35.32 35.23 8.98
C VAL A 417 -34.86 35.14 7.54
N ARG A 418 -33.75 35.81 7.25
CA ARG A 418 -33.02 35.69 5.98
C ARG A 418 -32.92 34.21 5.63
N PRO A 419 -33.33 33.77 4.42
CA PRO A 419 -33.37 32.35 4.07
C PRO A 419 -32.07 31.67 4.46
N ALA A 420 -32.18 30.55 5.16
CA ALA A 420 -31.01 29.83 5.64
C ALA A 420 -30.19 29.40 4.43
N ALA A 421 -29.00 29.99 4.26
CA ALA A 421 -28.09 29.55 3.21
C ALA A 421 -27.93 28.03 3.29
N LEU A 422 -27.96 27.37 2.12
CA LEU A 422 -27.50 26.00 2.04
C LEU A 422 -25.99 26.00 2.37
N PRO A 423 -25.45 24.95 3.01
CA PRO A 423 -24.03 24.89 3.30
C PRO A 423 -23.22 24.85 2.01
N ASP A 424 -22.10 25.56 1.99
CA ASP A 424 -21.18 25.58 0.85
C ASP A 424 -20.75 24.15 0.46
N GLY A 425 -20.83 23.84 -0.83
CA GLY A 425 -20.53 22.52 -1.40
C GLY A 425 -21.64 21.47 -1.23
N LEU A 426 -22.84 21.85 -0.81
CA LEU A 426 -24.03 20.99 -0.68
C LEU A 426 -25.29 21.56 -1.35
N GLU A 427 -25.17 22.67 -2.08
CA GLU A 427 -26.29 23.41 -2.66
C GLU A 427 -27.04 22.59 -3.71
N SER A 428 -26.30 21.82 -4.52
CA SER A 428 -26.80 20.84 -5.49
C SER A 428 -27.61 19.73 -4.79
N VAL A 429 -27.02 19.11 -3.77
CA VAL A 429 -27.57 17.97 -3.03
C VAL A 429 -28.82 18.33 -2.23
N LEU A 430 -28.82 19.49 -1.57
CA LEU A 430 -29.91 19.92 -0.68
C LEU A 430 -30.97 20.77 -1.38
N ALA A 431 -30.79 21.16 -2.66
CA ALA A 431 -31.79 21.92 -3.40
C ALA A 431 -33.20 21.30 -3.39
N PRO A 432 -33.40 19.98 -3.63
CA PRO A 432 -34.75 19.38 -3.64
C PRO A 432 -35.44 19.42 -2.27
N VAL A 433 -34.67 19.48 -1.19
CA VAL A 433 -35.16 19.48 0.20
C VAL A 433 -34.98 20.83 0.90
N ARG A 434 -34.78 21.92 0.14
CA ARG A 434 -34.54 23.28 0.68
C ARG A 434 -35.60 23.71 1.70
N LEU A 435 -36.88 23.49 1.43
CA LEU A 435 -37.98 23.81 2.34
C LEU A 435 -37.98 22.98 3.63
N VAL A 436 -37.36 21.79 3.61
CA VAL A 436 -37.15 20.95 4.81
C VAL A 436 -35.93 21.46 5.59
N TRP A 437 -34.85 21.82 4.88
CA TRP A 437 -33.63 22.39 5.47
C TRP A 437 -33.87 23.73 6.20
N GLU A 438 -34.60 24.66 5.58
CA GLU A 438 -34.87 25.99 6.13
C GLU A 438 -35.60 25.92 7.48
N ARG A 439 -36.40 24.86 7.71
CA ARG A 439 -37.12 24.60 8.96
C ARG A 439 -36.23 24.10 10.11
N ILE A 440 -34.98 23.72 9.85
CA ILE A 440 -34.01 23.39 10.91
C ILE A 440 -33.51 24.70 11.53
N VAL A 441 -34.07 25.12 12.68
CA VAL A 441 -33.72 26.42 13.30
C VAL A 441 -32.36 26.40 14.00
N ARG A 442 -31.97 25.26 14.61
CA ARG A 442 -30.74 25.17 15.45
C ARG A 442 -29.46 25.08 14.61
N PRO A 443 -28.47 25.98 14.77
CA PRO A 443 -27.21 25.93 14.00
C PRO A 443 -26.38 24.66 14.21
N ALA A 444 -26.40 24.07 15.42
CA ALA A 444 -25.74 22.80 15.69
C ALA A 444 -26.38 21.63 14.91
N ALA A 445 -27.71 21.61 14.80
CA ALA A 445 -28.42 20.60 14.02
C ALA A 445 -28.15 20.74 12.51
N ARG A 446 -28.07 21.98 11.99
CA ARG A 446 -27.63 22.23 10.60
C ARG A 446 -26.23 21.68 10.36
N ARG A 447 -25.26 21.96 11.24
CA ARG A 447 -23.88 21.43 11.13
C ARG A 447 -23.85 19.89 11.14
N HIS A 448 -24.60 19.27 12.05
CA HIS A 448 -24.68 17.81 12.13
C HIS A 448 -25.29 17.17 10.87
N VAL A 449 -26.40 17.71 10.36
CA VAL A 449 -27.01 17.22 9.11
C VAL A 449 -26.08 17.45 7.92
N ALA A 450 -25.43 18.61 7.80
CA ALA A 450 -24.46 18.87 6.73
C ALA A 450 -23.27 17.89 6.76
N ALA A 451 -22.76 17.55 7.95
CA ALA A 451 -21.72 16.53 8.10
C ALA A 451 -22.20 15.15 7.62
N ALA A 452 -23.39 14.72 8.02
CA ALA A 452 -23.98 13.45 7.57
C ALA A 452 -24.21 13.40 6.04
N VAL A 453 -24.64 14.51 5.44
CA VAL A 453 -24.77 14.63 3.97
C VAL A 453 -23.41 14.50 3.30
N ARG A 454 -22.34 15.14 3.81
CA ARG A 454 -20.98 15.00 3.27
C ARG A 454 -20.42 13.58 3.37
N VAL A 455 -20.63 12.90 4.51
CA VAL A 455 -20.25 11.48 4.67
C VAL A 455 -20.94 10.61 3.62
N GLN A 456 -22.26 10.78 3.44
CA GLN A 456 -23.01 10.00 2.45
C GLN A 456 -22.66 10.37 1.01
N LEU A 457 -22.31 11.63 0.74
CA LEU A 457 -21.77 12.05 -0.55
C LEU A 457 -20.42 11.36 -0.81
N GLY A 458 -19.56 11.21 0.20
CA GLY A 458 -18.33 10.42 0.13
C GLY A 458 -18.57 8.95 -0.23
N VAL A 459 -19.54 8.30 0.45
CA VAL A 459 -19.96 6.91 0.14
C VAL A 459 -20.45 6.78 -1.30
N VAL A 460 -21.33 7.68 -1.75
CA VAL A 460 -21.85 7.66 -3.14
C VAL A 460 -20.74 7.97 -4.15
N ARG A 461 -19.82 8.91 -3.88
CA ARG A 461 -18.63 9.19 -4.72
C ARG A 461 -17.74 7.96 -4.87
N GLY A 462 -17.62 7.11 -3.85
CA GLY A 462 -16.90 5.83 -3.94
C GLY A 462 -17.57 4.78 -4.84
N VAL A 463 -18.87 4.92 -5.13
CA VAL A 463 -19.68 3.93 -5.86
C VAL A 463 -19.99 4.35 -7.30
N VAL A 464 -20.30 5.63 -7.56
CA VAL A 464 -20.62 6.16 -8.91
C VAL A 464 -19.60 7.16 -9.45
N GLY A 465 -18.53 7.43 -8.71
CA GLY A 465 -17.54 8.43 -9.06
C GLY A 465 -17.97 9.89 -8.76
N PRO A 466 -17.05 10.86 -8.92
CA PRO A 466 -17.26 12.23 -8.48
C PRO A 466 -18.27 13.01 -9.34
N GLN A 467 -18.40 12.72 -10.65
CA GLN A 467 -19.27 13.51 -11.54
C GLN A 467 -20.77 13.29 -11.29
N GLY A 468 -21.18 12.10 -10.82
CA GLY A 468 -22.60 11.75 -10.65
C GLY A 468 -23.11 11.80 -9.20
N ALA A 469 -22.23 11.79 -8.21
CA ALA A 469 -22.63 11.53 -6.83
C ALA A 469 -23.54 12.58 -6.19
N GLU A 470 -23.38 13.86 -6.54
CA GLU A 470 -24.24 14.93 -6.04
C GLU A 470 -25.65 14.84 -6.63
N GLN A 471 -25.76 14.56 -7.93
CA GLN A 471 -27.02 14.31 -8.60
C GLN A 471 -27.74 13.09 -8.01
N VAL A 472 -27.04 11.95 -7.85
CA VAL A 472 -27.62 10.72 -7.27
C VAL A 472 -28.15 10.96 -5.85
N LEU A 473 -27.44 11.74 -5.03
CA LEU A 473 -27.87 12.03 -3.66
C LEU A 473 -29.01 13.07 -3.62
N ALA A 474 -29.04 14.03 -4.55
CA ALA A 474 -30.18 14.93 -4.75
C ALA A 474 -31.44 14.17 -5.17
N GLU A 475 -31.35 13.34 -6.22
CA GLU A 475 -32.45 12.49 -6.72
C GLU A 475 -32.95 11.50 -5.67
N ARG A 476 -32.07 11.00 -4.78
CA ARG A 476 -32.47 10.19 -3.61
C ARG A 476 -33.34 11.00 -2.66
N LEU A 477 -32.92 12.21 -2.30
CA LEU A 477 -33.64 13.08 -1.36
C LEU A 477 -34.98 13.53 -1.93
N GLU A 478 -35.00 13.93 -3.21
CA GLU A 478 -36.21 14.32 -3.96
C GLU A 478 -37.23 13.18 -4.02
N ARG A 479 -36.83 12.03 -4.57
CA ARG A 479 -37.68 10.83 -4.70
C ARG A 479 -38.29 10.39 -3.37
N ARG A 480 -37.55 10.53 -2.27
CA ARG A 480 -38.03 10.15 -0.92
C ARG A 480 -38.93 11.20 -0.28
N LEU A 481 -38.86 12.46 -0.72
CA LEU A 481 -39.82 13.52 -0.38
C LEU A 481 -41.14 13.30 -1.14
N ASP A 482 -41.08 13.01 -2.44
CA ASP A 482 -42.26 12.70 -3.27
C ASP A 482 -43.04 11.49 -2.74
N GLN A 483 -42.34 10.44 -2.31
CA GLN A 483 -42.92 9.27 -1.64
C GLN A 483 -43.71 9.58 -0.36
N GLN A 484 -43.68 10.81 0.17
CA GLN A 484 -44.53 11.22 1.28
C GLN A 484 -45.94 11.65 0.85
N MET A 485 -46.23 11.73 -0.46
CA MET A 485 -47.56 12.04 -1.00
C MET A 485 -48.14 13.34 -0.41
N GLY A 486 -47.31 14.38 -0.34
CA GLY A 486 -47.70 15.71 0.19
C GLY A 486 -47.85 15.80 1.72
N ARG A 487 -47.57 14.74 2.49
CA ARG A 487 -47.59 14.81 3.96
C ARG A 487 -46.40 15.65 4.47
N PRO A 488 -46.60 16.64 5.36
CA PRO A 488 -45.53 17.50 5.82
C PRO A 488 -44.52 16.73 6.68
N VAL A 489 -43.22 16.92 6.44
CA VAL A 489 -42.15 16.45 7.32
C VAL A 489 -42.33 17.06 8.71
N THR A 490 -42.56 16.25 9.74
CA THR A 490 -42.77 16.73 11.12
C THR A 490 -41.45 17.05 11.82
N ASP A 491 -40.46 16.15 11.73
CA ASP A 491 -39.08 16.35 12.16
C ASP A 491 -38.12 16.40 10.96
N PRO A 492 -37.66 17.60 10.56
CA PRO A 492 -36.70 17.76 9.47
C PRO A 492 -35.35 17.05 9.67
N VAL A 493 -34.86 16.95 10.92
CA VAL A 493 -33.52 16.41 11.21
C VAL A 493 -33.58 14.89 11.17
N GLY A 494 -34.50 14.28 11.93
CA GLY A 494 -34.71 12.83 11.90
C GLY A 494 -35.17 12.32 10.53
N TRP A 495 -35.90 13.12 9.75
CA TRP A 495 -36.23 12.76 8.37
C TRP A 495 -35.00 12.70 7.47
N ILE A 496 -34.14 13.72 7.43
CA ILE A 496 -32.95 13.70 6.56
C ILE A 496 -32.01 12.55 6.98
N LEU A 497 -31.72 12.43 8.28
CA LEU A 497 -30.78 11.43 8.78
C LEU A 497 -31.31 9.99 8.68
N GLY A 498 -32.54 9.73 9.12
CA GLY A 498 -33.11 8.38 9.21
C GLY A 498 -33.85 7.89 7.97
N ARG A 499 -34.29 8.80 7.07
CA ARG A 499 -35.04 8.44 5.86
C ARG A 499 -34.45 9.03 4.58
N GLY A 500 -33.98 10.26 4.56
CA GLY A 500 -33.44 10.92 3.36
C GLY A 500 -32.13 10.28 2.89
N LEU A 501 -31.18 10.10 3.80
CA LEU A 501 -29.81 9.71 3.48
C LEU A 501 -29.57 8.20 3.38
N VAL A 502 -30.11 7.40 4.32
CA VAL A 502 -29.79 5.96 4.47
C VAL A 502 -30.05 5.15 3.20
N GLN A 503 -29.05 4.48 2.63
CA GLN A 503 -29.27 3.49 1.57
C GLN A 503 -29.89 2.22 2.18
N ARG A 504 -31.12 1.87 1.78
CA ARG A 504 -31.83 0.71 2.35
C ARG A 504 -31.35 -0.59 1.69
N ALA A 505 -30.48 -1.32 2.37
CA ALA A 505 -29.92 -2.59 1.92
C ALA A 505 -30.93 -3.77 2.02
N TRP A 506 -31.87 -3.84 1.07
CA TRP A 506 -32.70 -5.04 0.81
C TRP A 506 -32.25 -5.81 -0.45
N CYS A 507 -31.19 -5.33 -1.10
CA CYS A 507 -30.57 -5.86 -2.30
C CYS A 507 -29.08 -6.10 -2.03
N TRP A 508 -28.50 -7.13 -2.65
CA TRP A 508 -27.08 -7.46 -2.52
C TRP A 508 -26.15 -6.59 -3.37
N SER A 509 -26.70 -5.74 -4.27
CA SER A 509 -25.90 -4.84 -5.09
C SER A 509 -25.63 -3.52 -4.37
N GLN A 510 -24.37 -3.19 -4.14
CA GLN A 510 -23.95 -1.89 -3.57
C GLN A 510 -24.35 -0.69 -4.45
N LEU A 511 -24.54 -0.91 -5.75
CA LEU A 511 -25.03 0.09 -6.72
C LEU A 511 -26.56 0.31 -6.64
N CYS A 512 -27.27 -0.43 -5.79
CA CYS A 512 -28.72 -0.33 -5.67
C CYS A 512 -29.17 0.66 -4.58
N ASP A 513 -29.93 1.68 -4.98
CA ASP A 513 -30.70 2.53 -4.08
C ASP A 513 -32.20 2.28 -4.30
N GLU A 514 -32.82 1.55 -3.36
CA GLU A 514 -34.26 1.27 -3.31
C GLU A 514 -34.89 0.71 -4.59
N GLY A 515 -34.15 -0.11 -5.34
CA GLY A 515 -34.62 -0.73 -6.58
C GLY A 515 -34.17 -0.04 -7.86
N ARG A 516 -33.52 1.13 -7.77
CA ARG A 516 -32.82 1.76 -8.91
C ARG A 516 -31.31 1.57 -8.81
N ARG A 517 -30.63 1.62 -9.95
CA ARG A 517 -29.17 1.71 -10.06
C ARG A 517 -28.74 3.16 -9.91
N MET A 518 -27.73 3.40 -9.06
CA MET A 518 -27.18 4.74 -8.87
C MET A 518 -26.33 5.21 -10.05
N ASP A 519 -25.71 4.29 -10.82
CA ASP A 519 -24.85 4.61 -11.97
C ASP A 519 -25.63 4.82 -13.28
N THR A 520 -26.80 4.19 -13.45
CA THR A 520 -27.60 4.29 -14.69
C THR A 520 -28.99 4.90 -14.52
N GLY A 521 -29.43 5.20 -13.29
CA GLY A 521 -30.76 5.75 -12.97
C GLY A 521 -31.96 4.82 -13.19
N GLY A 522 -31.79 3.74 -13.97
CA GLY A 522 -32.81 2.73 -14.28
C GLY A 522 -32.98 1.66 -13.20
N ASP A 523 -33.83 0.67 -13.47
CA ASP A 523 -34.12 -0.43 -12.55
C ASP A 523 -32.89 -1.29 -12.23
N CYS A 524 -32.77 -1.73 -10.97
CA CYS A 524 -31.69 -2.60 -10.51
C CYS A 524 -31.96 -4.07 -10.93
N PRO A 525 -31.07 -4.69 -11.73
CA PRO A 525 -31.24 -6.09 -12.15
C PRO A 525 -31.29 -7.05 -10.95
N SER A 526 -30.48 -6.82 -9.93
CA SER A 526 -30.48 -7.62 -8.69
C SER A 526 -31.80 -7.51 -7.91
N CYS A 527 -32.45 -6.34 -7.92
CA CYS A 527 -33.81 -6.20 -7.39
C CYS A 527 -34.84 -6.88 -8.27
N GLN A 528 -34.71 -6.83 -9.60
CA GLN A 528 -35.61 -7.54 -10.50
C GLN A 528 -35.50 -9.06 -10.34
N VAL A 529 -34.31 -9.60 -10.08
CA VAL A 529 -34.11 -11.02 -9.68
C VAL A 529 -34.81 -11.30 -8.34
N LEU A 530 -34.53 -10.53 -7.28
CA LEU A 530 -35.21 -10.68 -5.97
C LEU A 530 -36.74 -10.58 -6.04
N ILE A 531 -37.27 -9.69 -6.89
CA ILE A 531 -38.70 -9.53 -7.14
C ILE A 531 -39.22 -10.73 -7.94
N GLY A 532 -38.45 -11.21 -8.92
CA GLY A 532 -38.71 -12.42 -9.69
C GLY A 532 -38.80 -13.66 -8.80
N ASP A 533 -37.82 -13.89 -7.94
CA ASP A 533 -37.79 -15.01 -6.98
C ASP A 533 -38.99 -14.98 -6.03
N ARG A 534 -39.31 -13.80 -5.48
CA ARG A 534 -40.48 -13.60 -4.61
C ARG A 534 -41.80 -13.81 -5.36
N ARG A 535 -41.90 -13.37 -6.63
CA ARG A 535 -43.07 -13.62 -7.50
C ARG A 535 -43.17 -15.10 -7.85
N GLY A 536 -42.06 -15.77 -8.15
CA GLY A 536 -41.97 -17.20 -8.45
C GLY A 536 -42.35 -18.07 -7.25
N LEU A 537 -41.87 -17.73 -6.05
CA LEU A 537 -42.27 -18.38 -4.79
C LEU A 537 -43.78 -18.24 -4.56
N ARG A 538 -44.34 -17.03 -4.72
CA ARG A 538 -45.78 -16.78 -4.61
C ARG A 538 -46.60 -17.53 -5.65
N ALA A 539 -46.18 -17.50 -6.91
CA ALA A 539 -46.85 -18.21 -8.00
C ALA A 539 -46.80 -19.73 -7.82
N ARG A 540 -45.67 -20.28 -7.35
CA ARG A 540 -45.51 -21.71 -7.04
C ARG A 540 -46.42 -22.13 -5.90
N ILE A 541 -46.38 -21.43 -4.75
CA ILE A 541 -47.24 -21.74 -3.60
C ILE A 541 -48.72 -21.57 -3.95
N ALA A 542 -49.08 -20.54 -4.71
CA ALA A 542 -50.45 -20.36 -5.19
C ALA A 542 -50.88 -21.52 -6.10
N ALA A 543 -50.10 -21.88 -7.12
CA ALA A 543 -50.42 -22.98 -8.03
C ALA A 543 -50.49 -24.34 -7.32
N GLU A 544 -49.60 -24.60 -6.36
CA GLU A 544 -49.60 -25.79 -5.52
C GLU A 544 -50.86 -25.85 -4.65
N THR A 545 -51.16 -24.78 -3.90
CA THR A 545 -52.35 -24.71 -3.05
C THR A 545 -53.65 -24.79 -3.87
N CYS A 546 -53.72 -24.19 -5.06
CA CYS A 546 -54.86 -24.31 -5.98
C CYS A 546 -55.07 -25.74 -6.50
N ARG A 547 -54.00 -26.52 -6.69
CA ARG A 547 -54.08 -27.94 -7.10
C ARG A 547 -54.49 -28.87 -5.96
N GLU A 548 -54.17 -28.52 -4.73
CA GLU A 548 -54.57 -29.29 -3.54
C GLU A 548 -56.00 -28.96 -3.08
N LEU A 549 -56.40 -27.69 -3.15
CA LEU A 549 -57.70 -27.17 -2.70
C LEU A 549 -58.64 -26.88 -3.88
N VAL A 550 -58.72 -27.80 -4.84
CA VAL A 550 -59.62 -27.67 -6.00
C VAL A 550 -61.07 -27.58 -5.54
N GLY A 551 -61.77 -26.53 -5.97
CA GLY A 551 -63.17 -26.28 -5.59
C GLY A 551 -63.37 -25.55 -4.25
N ALA A 552 -62.30 -25.18 -3.54
CA ALA A 552 -62.42 -24.39 -2.32
C ALA A 552 -62.93 -22.96 -2.58
N GLN A 553 -63.59 -22.37 -1.56
CA GLN A 553 -64.01 -20.96 -1.59
C GLN A 553 -62.79 -20.02 -1.70
N PRO A 554 -62.85 -18.93 -2.49
CA PRO A 554 -61.69 -18.06 -2.74
C PRO A 554 -61.03 -17.50 -1.47
N GLN A 555 -61.83 -17.22 -0.44
CA GLN A 555 -61.36 -16.71 0.86
C GLN A 555 -60.52 -17.74 1.62
N VAL A 556 -60.92 -19.02 1.58
CA VAL A 556 -60.20 -20.14 2.23
C VAL A 556 -58.89 -20.41 1.48
N LEU A 557 -58.96 -20.41 0.15
CA LEU A 557 -57.79 -20.59 -0.72
C LEU A 557 -56.74 -19.48 -0.48
N GLN A 558 -57.16 -18.21 -0.41
CA GLN A 558 -56.24 -17.10 -0.15
C GLN A 558 -55.61 -17.18 1.24
N ALA A 559 -56.39 -17.51 2.29
CA ALA A 559 -55.87 -17.64 3.65
C ALA A 559 -54.80 -18.75 3.76
N GLU A 560 -55.00 -19.89 3.09
CA GLU A 560 -54.00 -20.98 3.09
C GLU A 560 -52.74 -20.60 2.28
N ILE A 561 -52.87 -19.88 1.16
CA ILE A 561 -51.73 -19.35 0.39
C ILE A 561 -50.88 -18.40 1.26
N GLU A 562 -51.52 -17.47 1.99
CA GLU A 562 -50.82 -16.54 2.88
C GLU A 562 -50.13 -17.26 4.06
N LYS A 563 -50.80 -18.25 4.66
CA LYS A 563 -50.23 -19.11 5.70
C LYS A 563 -49.00 -19.89 5.22
N ARG A 564 -49.07 -20.52 4.04
CA ARG A 564 -47.94 -21.25 3.44
C ARG A 564 -46.77 -20.33 3.05
N LEU A 565 -47.06 -19.13 2.56
CA LEU A 565 -46.06 -18.10 2.29
C LEU A 565 -45.30 -17.68 3.55
N ASN A 566 -46.03 -17.42 4.64
CA ASN A 566 -45.42 -17.07 5.92
C ASN A 566 -44.51 -18.20 6.43
N ALA A 567 -44.99 -19.45 6.41
CA ALA A 567 -44.19 -20.61 6.81
C ALA A 567 -42.90 -20.78 5.98
N ALA A 568 -42.96 -20.56 4.66
CA ALA A 568 -41.80 -20.62 3.79
C ALA A 568 -40.74 -19.54 4.11
N VAL A 569 -41.19 -18.30 4.37
CA VAL A 569 -40.29 -17.18 4.75
C VAL A 569 -39.67 -17.40 6.14
N THR A 570 -40.43 -17.91 7.10
CA THR A 570 -39.91 -18.23 8.44
C THR A 570 -38.83 -19.31 8.38
N ARG A 571 -39.02 -20.36 7.57
CA ARG A 571 -38.01 -21.42 7.38
C ARG A 571 -36.72 -20.87 6.75
N GLU A 572 -36.83 -20.08 5.68
CA GLU A 572 -35.66 -19.47 5.04
C GLU A 572 -34.90 -18.53 6.00
N ALA A 573 -35.61 -17.80 6.86
CA ALA A 573 -35.00 -16.95 7.88
C ALA A 573 -34.20 -17.76 8.92
N ALA A 574 -34.72 -18.92 9.35
CA ALA A 574 -34.03 -19.83 10.26
C ALA A 574 -32.77 -20.44 9.63
N GLU A 575 -32.85 -20.92 8.38
CA GLU A 575 -31.68 -21.43 7.63
C GLU A 575 -30.59 -20.37 7.43
N ARG A 576 -30.97 -19.10 7.29
CA ARG A 576 -30.03 -17.96 7.24
C ARG A 576 -29.46 -17.59 8.62
N ALA A 577 -30.13 -17.92 9.72
CA ALA A 577 -29.58 -17.74 11.07
C ALA A 577 -28.47 -18.77 11.35
N VAL A 578 -28.77 -20.06 11.19
CA VAL A 578 -27.81 -21.16 11.39
C VAL A 578 -26.54 -20.99 10.54
N ARG A 579 -26.68 -20.55 9.27
CA ARG A 579 -25.50 -20.27 8.42
C ARG A 579 -24.61 -19.13 8.94
N ARG A 580 -25.18 -18.11 9.59
CA ARG A 580 -24.40 -17.02 10.19
C ARG A 580 -23.69 -17.47 11.46
N GLU A 581 -24.34 -18.26 12.29
CA GLU A 581 -23.74 -18.85 13.50
C GLU A 581 -22.54 -19.74 13.15
N ARG A 582 -22.66 -20.60 12.12
CA ARG A 582 -21.54 -21.42 11.62
C ARG A 582 -20.37 -20.56 11.09
N ALA A 583 -20.65 -19.55 10.27
CA ALA A 583 -19.62 -18.68 9.74
C ALA A 583 -18.84 -17.92 10.83
N LEU A 584 -19.52 -17.50 11.90
CA LEU A 584 -18.88 -16.89 13.08
C LEU A 584 -18.00 -17.89 13.83
N ALA A 585 -18.48 -19.11 14.06
CA ALA A 585 -17.70 -20.16 14.72
C ALA A 585 -16.45 -20.56 13.91
N GLU A 586 -16.55 -20.64 12.58
CA GLU A 586 -15.41 -20.87 11.68
C GLU A 586 -14.41 -19.71 11.72
N GLN A 587 -14.89 -18.47 11.75
CA GLN A 587 -14.03 -17.27 11.88
C GLN A 587 -13.28 -17.27 13.21
N GLU A 588 -13.94 -17.57 14.33
CA GLU A 588 -13.29 -17.71 15.64
C GLU A 588 -12.26 -18.83 15.67
N ALA A 589 -12.56 -20.00 15.09
CA ALA A 589 -11.62 -21.12 15.03
C ALA A 589 -10.35 -20.74 14.25
N ARG A 590 -10.49 -20.08 13.09
CA ARG A 590 -9.36 -19.57 12.30
C ARG A 590 -8.56 -18.52 13.08
N ALA A 591 -9.22 -17.61 13.78
CA ALA A 591 -8.56 -16.60 14.61
C ALA A 591 -7.72 -17.23 15.74
N ARG A 592 -8.22 -18.28 16.40
CA ARG A 592 -7.48 -19.02 17.44
C ARG A 592 -6.21 -19.68 16.90
N VAL A 593 -6.27 -20.32 15.72
CA VAL A 593 -5.09 -20.92 15.07
C VAL A 593 -4.03 -19.86 14.71
N VAL A 594 -4.45 -18.69 14.22
CA VAL A 594 -3.54 -17.58 13.92
C VAL A 594 -2.92 -17.01 15.21
N ALA A 595 -3.70 -16.86 16.28
CA ALA A 595 -3.20 -16.41 17.58
C ALA A 595 -2.18 -17.39 18.20
N GLN A 596 -2.45 -18.69 18.13
CA GLN A 596 -1.51 -19.72 18.60
C GLN A 596 -0.17 -19.65 17.85
N ARG A 597 -0.20 -19.59 16.51
CA ARG A 597 1.03 -19.49 15.70
C ARG A 597 1.84 -18.21 15.97
N ARG A 598 1.17 -17.12 16.36
CA ARG A 598 1.84 -15.88 16.80
C ARG A 598 2.55 -16.07 18.13
N ALA A 599 1.88 -16.64 19.12
CA ALA A 599 2.48 -16.95 20.42
C ALA A 599 3.67 -17.94 20.29
N GLU A 600 3.54 -18.96 19.43
CA GLU A 600 4.64 -19.89 19.10
C GLU A 600 5.84 -19.14 18.49
N TYR A 601 5.61 -18.27 17.50
CA TYR A 601 6.65 -17.44 16.88
C TYR A 601 7.31 -16.47 17.87
N GLU A 602 6.51 -15.78 18.70
CA GLU A 602 6.98 -14.85 19.72
C GLU A 602 7.85 -15.56 20.77
N SER A 603 7.44 -16.75 21.22
CA SER A 603 8.24 -17.58 22.14
C SER A 603 9.55 -18.08 21.52
N ALA A 604 9.53 -18.43 20.23
CA ALA A 604 10.73 -18.86 19.50
C ALA A 604 11.70 -17.69 19.26
N GLU A 605 11.19 -16.48 19.00
CA GLU A 605 11.99 -15.28 18.84
C GLU A 605 12.59 -14.80 20.17
N GLN A 606 11.83 -14.87 21.28
CA GLN A 606 12.36 -14.63 22.62
C GLN A 606 13.47 -15.63 22.98
N ALA A 607 13.25 -16.93 22.73
CA ALA A 607 14.26 -17.97 22.94
C ALA A 607 15.50 -17.78 22.03
N ARG A 608 15.31 -17.23 20.81
CA ARG A 608 16.40 -16.88 19.91
C ARG A 608 17.21 -15.71 20.46
N LEU A 609 16.56 -14.62 20.90
CA LEU A 609 17.22 -13.43 21.45
C LEU A 609 18.01 -13.75 22.72
N ALA A 610 17.39 -14.49 23.65
CA ALA A 610 18.01 -14.95 24.90
C ALA A 610 19.14 -16.00 24.71
N ALA A 611 19.36 -16.49 23.48
CA ALA A 611 20.41 -17.48 23.24
C ALA A 611 21.81 -16.87 23.43
N PRO A 612 22.66 -17.43 24.31
CA PRO A 612 23.99 -16.90 24.56
C PRO A 612 24.91 -17.09 23.34
N CYS A 613 25.97 -16.29 23.28
CA CYS A 613 26.96 -16.34 22.20
C CYS A 613 27.71 -17.68 22.23
N VAL A 614 27.61 -18.47 21.16
CA VAL A 614 28.26 -19.79 21.05
C VAL A 614 29.79 -19.74 21.21
N ASP A 615 30.43 -18.62 20.88
CA ASP A 615 31.90 -18.49 20.92
C ASP A 615 32.45 -17.96 22.27
N CYS A 616 31.66 -17.20 23.05
CA CYS A 616 32.15 -16.52 24.26
C CYS A 616 31.20 -16.54 25.46
N GLY A 617 30.02 -17.14 25.34
CA GLY A 617 29.06 -17.30 26.44
C GLY A 617 28.29 -16.05 26.86
N LEU A 618 28.50 -14.89 26.20
CA LEU A 618 27.75 -13.66 26.50
C LEU A 618 26.23 -13.93 26.42
N PRO A 619 25.43 -13.65 27.46
CA PRO A 619 23.97 -13.83 27.43
C PRO A 619 23.30 -12.90 26.41
N ASP A 620 22.06 -13.20 26.06
CA ASP A 620 21.17 -12.37 25.23
C ASP A 620 21.76 -11.92 23.89
N ALA A 621 22.70 -12.71 23.39
CA ALA A 621 23.53 -12.40 22.23
C ALA A 621 22.99 -12.97 20.92
N ALA A 622 21.70 -13.35 20.88
CA ALA A 622 21.03 -13.93 19.73
C ALA A 622 21.76 -15.13 19.07
N GLY A 623 22.54 -15.88 19.86
CA GLY A 623 23.39 -17.00 19.43
C GLY A 623 24.83 -16.63 19.04
N ARG A 624 25.12 -15.38 18.64
CA ARG A 624 26.50 -14.85 18.42
C ARG A 624 26.55 -13.34 18.66
N CYS A 625 27.35 -12.90 19.63
CA CYS A 625 27.54 -11.48 19.91
C CYS A 625 28.25 -10.75 18.75
N MET A 626 28.14 -9.43 18.73
CA MET A 626 28.76 -8.59 17.69
C MET A 626 30.28 -8.80 17.59
N SER A 627 31.01 -8.82 18.71
CA SER A 627 32.47 -8.95 18.70
C SER A 627 32.94 -10.28 18.12
N CYS A 628 32.27 -11.40 18.46
CA CYS A 628 32.59 -12.71 17.88
C CYS A 628 32.14 -12.82 16.43
N THR A 629 31.04 -12.17 16.04
CA THR A 629 30.60 -12.05 14.64
C THR A 629 31.60 -11.27 13.79
N GLN A 630 32.18 -10.18 14.29
CA GLN A 630 33.25 -9.46 13.58
C GLN A 630 34.54 -10.29 13.52
N ARG A 631 35.01 -10.88 14.63
CA ARG A 631 36.20 -11.76 14.64
C ARG A 631 36.07 -12.93 13.65
N GLY A 632 34.92 -13.62 13.63
CA GLY A 632 34.63 -14.68 12.66
C GLY A 632 34.42 -14.20 11.22
N SER A 633 34.21 -12.91 11.00
CA SER A 633 34.19 -12.30 9.66
C SER A 633 35.60 -11.91 9.21
N VAL A 634 36.45 -11.40 10.10
CA VAL A 634 37.87 -11.14 9.83
C VAL A 634 38.59 -12.42 9.41
N GLU A 635 38.49 -13.51 10.17
CA GLU A 635 39.16 -14.78 9.80
C GLU A 635 38.68 -15.32 8.44
N ARG A 636 37.38 -15.18 8.12
CA ARG A 636 36.82 -15.58 6.82
C ARG A 636 37.38 -14.73 5.68
N LEU A 637 37.45 -13.42 5.86
CA LEU A 637 38.01 -12.49 4.87
C LEU A 637 39.52 -12.70 4.68
N VAL A 638 40.25 -13.01 5.76
CA VAL A 638 41.67 -13.40 5.70
C VAL A 638 41.83 -14.71 4.91
N ALA A 639 40.98 -15.72 5.15
CA ALA A 639 40.98 -16.96 4.38
C ALA A 639 40.67 -16.74 2.89
N GLU A 640 39.62 -15.96 2.56
CA GLU A 640 39.31 -15.54 1.18
C GLU A 640 40.50 -14.82 0.53
N ALA A 641 41.12 -13.87 1.24
CA ALA A 641 42.29 -13.15 0.76
C ALA A 641 43.50 -14.07 0.52
N VAL A 642 43.72 -15.07 1.39
CA VAL A 642 44.77 -16.09 1.20
C VAL A 642 44.48 -16.92 -0.05
N ASP A 643 43.26 -17.41 -0.22
CA ASP A 643 42.88 -18.24 -1.38
C ASP A 643 43.00 -17.48 -2.71
N LEU A 644 42.66 -16.19 -2.73
CA LEU A 644 42.90 -15.31 -3.88
C LEU A 644 44.39 -15.17 -4.20
N ALA A 645 45.26 -15.06 -3.18
CA ALA A 645 46.71 -15.00 -3.40
C ALA A 645 47.29 -16.35 -3.86
N VAL A 646 46.83 -17.47 -3.30
CA VAL A 646 47.24 -18.83 -3.70
C VAL A 646 46.80 -19.09 -5.15
N MET A 647 45.54 -18.81 -5.50
CA MET A 647 45.08 -18.87 -6.89
C MET A 647 45.89 -17.96 -7.83
N ALA A 648 46.39 -16.82 -7.36
CA ALA A 648 47.19 -15.93 -8.21
C ALA A 648 48.67 -16.35 -8.37
N ARG A 649 49.22 -17.17 -7.47
CA ARG A 649 50.68 -17.41 -7.34
C ARG A 649 51.12 -18.88 -7.40
N ALA A 650 50.31 -19.81 -6.89
CA ALA A 650 50.67 -21.23 -6.83
C ALA A 650 50.44 -21.95 -8.17
N ASP A 651 51.27 -22.96 -8.43
CA ASP A 651 50.92 -24.03 -9.35
C ASP A 651 49.84 -24.89 -8.69
N LEU A 652 48.65 -24.93 -9.28
CA LEU A 652 47.51 -25.70 -8.76
C LEU A 652 47.53 -27.17 -9.22
N SER A 653 48.61 -27.64 -9.83
CA SER A 653 48.85 -29.05 -10.09
C SER A 653 49.73 -29.73 -9.02
N ASP A 654 50.46 -28.94 -8.20
CA ASP A 654 51.30 -29.44 -7.11
C ASP A 654 50.73 -29.09 -5.73
N ALA A 655 50.39 -30.13 -4.96
CA ALA A 655 49.90 -29.98 -3.59
C ALA A 655 50.95 -29.40 -2.62
N ALA A 656 52.25 -29.66 -2.85
CA ALA A 656 53.31 -29.09 -2.02
C ALA A 656 53.44 -27.58 -2.24
N ALA A 657 53.51 -27.13 -3.50
CA ALA A 657 53.49 -25.71 -3.85
C ALA A 657 52.23 -24.98 -3.35
N VAL A 658 51.04 -25.60 -3.41
CA VAL A 658 49.80 -25.04 -2.85
C VAL A 658 49.89 -24.92 -1.32
N ALA A 659 50.38 -25.93 -0.61
CA ALA A 659 50.53 -25.89 0.84
C ALA A 659 51.53 -24.82 1.29
N GLU A 660 52.71 -24.76 0.66
CA GLU A 660 53.74 -23.77 0.96
C GLU A 660 53.26 -22.34 0.67
N THR A 661 52.63 -22.14 -0.50
CA THR A 661 52.08 -20.83 -0.88
C THR A 661 50.95 -20.41 0.05
N THR A 662 50.10 -21.36 0.50
CA THR A 662 49.04 -21.09 1.48
C THR A 662 49.66 -20.62 2.80
N ALA A 663 50.61 -21.38 3.36
CA ALA A 663 51.26 -21.03 4.63
C ALA A 663 51.96 -19.65 4.57
N ARG A 664 52.69 -19.38 3.47
CA ARG A 664 53.34 -18.09 3.25
C ARG A 664 52.33 -16.95 3.13
N CYS A 665 51.29 -17.12 2.31
CA CYS A 665 50.24 -16.11 2.14
C CYS A 665 49.48 -15.86 3.45
N THR A 666 49.19 -16.87 4.27
CA THR A 666 48.56 -16.69 5.59
C THR A 666 49.41 -15.82 6.50
N THR A 667 50.71 -16.10 6.59
CA THR A 667 51.67 -15.31 7.38
C THR A 667 51.73 -13.86 6.88
N ASP A 668 51.92 -13.64 5.57
CA ASP A 668 51.96 -12.31 4.95
C ASP A 668 50.66 -11.52 5.21
N THR A 669 49.50 -12.18 5.12
CA THR A 669 48.18 -11.53 5.32
C THR A 669 47.98 -11.10 6.76
N ARG A 670 48.32 -11.97 7.72
CA ARG A 670 48.21 -11.67 9.15
C ARG A 670 49.22 -10.60 9.57
N ALA A 671 50.45 -10.62 9.07
CA ALA A 671 51.43 -9.58 9.33
C ALA A 671 50.99 -8.20 8.83
N LEU A 672 50.43 -8.10 7.62
CA LEU A 672 49.89 -6.84 7.07
C LEU A 672 48.68 -6.32 7.85
N LEU A 673 47.82 -7.21 8.34
CA LEU A 673 46.68 -6.85 9.18
C LEU A 673 47.16 -6.33 10.54
N GLU A 674 48.04 -7.08 11.21
CA GLU A 674 48.56 -6.73 12.53
C GLU A 674 49.33 -5.40 12.49
N GLN A 675 50.19 -5.19 11.49
CA GLN A 675 50.93 -3.93 11.28
C GLN A 675 50.00 -2.71 11.10
N HIS A 676 48.79 -2.90 10.56
CA HIS A 676 47.82 -1.82 10.49
C HIS A 676 47.12 -1.59 11.83
N LEU A 677 46.73 -2.67 12.52
CA LEU A 677 46.11 -2.59 13.85
C LEU A 677 47.07 -2.02 14.91
N ASP A 678 48.36 -2.33 14.86
CA ASP A 678 49.38 -1.75 15.74
C ASP A 678 49.49 -0.23 15.60
N ARG A 679 49.34 0.31 14.38
CA ARG A 679 49.31 1.75 14.16
C ARG A 679 48.06 2.38 14.77
N LEU A 680 46.89 1.78 14.54
CA LEU A 680 45.62 2.25 15.12
C LEU A 680 45.60 2.16 16.65
N ARG A 681 46.24 1.14 17.25
CA ARG A 681 46.48 1.04 18.70
C ARG A 681 47.37 2.17 19.20
N ALA A 682 48.44 2.50 18.48
CA ALA A 682 49.33 3.61 18.83
C ALA A 682 48.66 4.98 18.65
N GLU A 683 47.69 5.09 17.75
CA GLU A 683 46.81 6.25 17.56
C GLU A 683 45.68 6.34 18.63
N GLY A 684 45.55 5.33 19.51
CA GLY A 684 44.64 5.34 20.65
C GLY A 684 43.24 4.76 20.40
N LEU A 685 43.06 3.99 19.33
CA LEU A 685 41.77 3.36 19.02
C LEU A 685 41.41 2.23 20.02
N ASP A 686 40.13 2.14 20.39
CA ASP A 686 39.61 1.18 21.37
C ASP A 686 39.43 -0.25 20.79
N GLU A 687 39.15 -1.25 21.64
CA GLU A 687 39.01 -2.65 21.16
C GLU A 687 37.85 -2.80 20.15
N VAL A 688 36.75 -2.06 20.31
CA VAL A 688 35.62 -2.15 19.37
C VAL A 688 35.99 -1.50 18.03
N GLY A 689 36.57 -0.30 18.04
CA GLY A 689 37.10 0.35 16.84
C GLY A 689 38.13 -0.52 16.10
N LEU A 690 39.03 -1.17 16.82
CA LEU A 690 40.02 -2.09 16.26
C LEU A 690 39.38 -3.32 15.58
N LEU A 691 38.27 -3.86 16.10
CA LEU A 691 37.55 -4.96 15.44
C LEU A 691 36.91 -4.54 14.11
N PHE A 692 36.34 -3.34 14.03
CA PHE A 692 35.81 -2.81 12.78
C PHE A 692 36.92 -2.49 11.78
N ALA A 693 38.01 -1.87 12.21
CA ALA A 693 39.17 -1.59 11.37
C ALA A 693 39.86 -2.86 10.87
N ALA A 694 39.92 -3.92 11.69
CA ALA A 694 40.45 -5.23 11.30
C ALA A 694 39.63 -5.82 10.13
N ARG A 695 38.30 -5.72 10.22
CA ARG A 695 37.40 -6.18 9.16
C ARG A 695 37.57 -5.36 7.88
N GLU A 696 37.51 -4.04 7.97
CA GLU A 696 37.65 -3.15 6.80
C GLU A 696 39.00 -3.38 6.09
N THR A 697 40.07 -3.62 6.87
CA THR A 697 41.41 -3.94 6.34
C THR A 697 41.46 -5.30 5.68
N ALA A 698 40.80 -6.31 6.26
CA ALA A 698 40.68 -7.63 5.64
C ALA A 698 39.85 -7.58 4.34
N GLU A 699 38.77 -6.78 4.29
CA GLU A 699 38.00 -6.52 3.06
C GLU A 699 38.89 -5.85 1.99
N LYS A 700 39.61 -4.77 2.33
CA LYS A 700 40.57 -4.10 1.43
C LYS A 700 41.68 -5.05 0.92
N LEU A 701 42.19 -5.95 1.76
CA LEU A 701 43.19 -6.95 1.37
C LEU A 701 42.61 -8.02 0.43
N ARG A 702 41.37 -8.48 0.69
CA ARG A 702 40.62 -9.43 -0.14
C ARG A 702 40.34 -8.83 -1.52
N ASP A 703 39.87 -7.60 -1.58
CA ASP A 703 39.52 -6.92 -2.84
C ASP A 703 40.76 -6.64 -3.71
N ARG A 704 41.84 -6.06 -3.14
CA ARG A 704 43.12 -5.87 -3.87
C ARG A 704 43.68 -7.16 -4.45
N ARG A 705 43.54 -8.29 -3.74
CA ARG A 705 43.99 -9.59 -4.25
C ARG A 705 43.07 -10.15 -5.33
N ARG A 706 41.77 -9.90 -5.24
CA ARG A 706 40.79 -10.22 -6.29
C ARG A 706 41.06 -9.44 -7.57
N GLU A 707 41.32 -8.14 -7.47
CA GLU A 707 41.73 -7.28 -8.59
C GLU A 707 43.05 -7.77 -9.21
N SER A 708 44.04 -8.08 -8.38
CA SER A 708 45.34 -8.62 -8.85
C SER A 708 45.19 -9.94 -9.60
N LEU A 709 44.35 -10.86 -9.10
CA LEU A 709 44.04 -12.12 -9.76
C LEU A 709 43.27 -11.90 -11.07
N ASN A 710 42.21 -11.08 -11.06
CA ASN A 710 41.45 -10.74 -12.26
C ASN A 710 42.36 -10.11 -13.33
N GLY A 711 43.23 -9.17 -12.98
CA GLY A 711 44.18 -8.56 -13.91
C GLY A 711 45.21 -9.56 -14.47
N ARG A 712 45.61 -10.58 -13.69
CA ARG A 712 46.42 -11.70 -14.20
C ARG A 712 45.64 -12.58 -15.17
N LEU A 713 44.39 -12.91 -14.85
CA LEU A 713 43.52 -13.73 -15.71
C LEU A 713 43.16 -13.01 -17.02
N MET A 714 42.92 -11.70 -16.99
CA MET A 714 42.70 -10.87 -18.18
C MET A 714 43.88 -10.95 -19.15
N ARG A 715 45.11 -10.93 -18.64
CA ARG A 715 46.35 -11.06 -19.44
C ARG A 715 46.74 -12.52 -19.76
N SER A 716 45.90 -13.50 -19.45
CA SER A 716 46.18 -14.88 -19.86
C SER A 716 45.86 -15.08 -21.33
N GLU A 717 46.71 -15.81 -22.03
CA GLU A 717 46.58 -16.17 -23.46
C GLU A 717 45.15 -16.63 -23.78
N ARG A 718 44.66 -17.63 -23.05
CA ARG A 718 43.31 -18.21 -23.20
C ARG A 718 42.14 -17.22 -22.99
N ALA A 719 42.36 -16.10 -22.30
CA ALA A 719 41.36 -15.04 -22.15
C ALA A 719 41.45 -13.98 -23.25
N GLN A 720 42.66 -13.70 -23.74
CA GLN A 720 42.90 -12.85 -24.90
C GLN A 720 42.41 -13.53 -26.20
N GLU A 721 42.70 -14.82 -26.40
CA GLU A 721 42.23 -15.61 -27.55
C GLU A 721 40.69 -15.57 -27.68
N GLU A 722 39.95 -15.72 -26.59
CA GLU A 722 38.47 -15.65 -26.60
C GLU A 722 37.97 -14.22 -26.90
N ALA A 723 38.71 -13.19 -26.49
CA ALA A 723 38.42 -11.80 -26.83
C ALA A 723 38.70 -11.50 -28.33
N ASP A 724 39.84 -11.96 -28.85
CA ASP A 724 40.24 -11.85 -30.25
C ASP A 724 39.26 -12.61 -31.16
N LEU A 725 38.86 -13.82 -30.79
CA LEU A 725 37.85 -14.61 -31.51
C LEU A 725 36.49 -13.89 -31.55
N ALA A 726 36.08 -13.23 -30.46
CA ALA A 726 34.85 -12.45 -30.40
C ALA A 726 34.93 -11.15 -31.23
N TYR A 727 36.10 -10.50 -31.23
CA TYR A 727 36.41 -9.35 -32.08
C TYR A 727 36.32 -9.75 -33.57
N ASP A 728 37.06 -10.77 -33.98
CA ASP A 728 37.11 -11.27 -35.36
C ASP A 728 35.78 -11.85 -35.84
N ALA A 729 35.00 -12.48 -34.96
CA ALA A 729 33.63 -12.91 -35.29
C ALA A 729 32.72 -11.72 -35.59
N THR A 730 32.85 -10.63 -34.82
CA THR A 730 32.08 -9.40 -35.03
C THR A 730 32.54 -8.66 -36.29
N MET A 731 33.86 -8.57 -36.53
CA MET A 731 34.44 -7.95 -37.72
C MET A 731 34.15 -8.71 -39.02
N ARG A 732 34.07 -10.05 -39.00
CA ARG A 732 33.55 -10.83 -40.15
C ARG A 732 32.09 -10.48 -40.50
N ALA A 733 31.33 -9.98 -39.53
CA ALA A 733 29.97 -9.47 -39.72
C ALA A 733 29.91 -7.94 -39.93
N ALA A 734 31.03 -7.26 -40.21
CA ALA A 734 31.09 -5.80 -40.36
C ALA A 734 30.08 -5.22 -41.38
N HIS A 735 29.73 -5.98 -42.42
CA HIS A 735 28.69 -5.63 -43.41
C HIS A 735 27.28 -5.43 -42.82
N ARG A 736 27.04 -5.83 -41.56
CA ARG A 736 25.76 -5.65 -40.85
C ARG A 736 25.68 -4.31 -40.10
N PHE A 737 26.75 -3.54 -40.07
CA PHE A 737 26.83 -2.24 -39.40
C PHE A 737 26.83 -1.11 -40.43
N PRO A 738 26.30 0.10 -40.12
CA PRO A 738 26.21 1.20 -41.07
C PRO A 738 27.56 1.66 -41.62
N ASN A 739 28.63 1.54 -40.83
CA ASN A 739 29.99 1.86 -41.23
C ASN A 739 31.02 1.02 -40.46
N ARG A 740 32.28 1.06 -40.89
CA ARG A 740 33.39 0.27 -40.31
C ARG A 740 33.75 0.70 -38.88
N ALA A 741 33.59 1.97 -38.52
CA ALA A 741 33.89 2.44 -37.16
C ALA A 741 32.90 1.86 -36.14
N MET A 742 31.60 1.88 -36.45
CA MET A 742 30.58 1.23 -35.63
C MET A 742 30.75 -0.29 -35.54
N ALA A 743 31.22 -0.94 -36.61
CA ALA A 743 31.59 -2.35 -36.58
C ALA A 743 32.76 -2.62 -35.62
N GLN A 744 33.79 -1.76 -35.66
CA GLN A 744 34.96 -1.86 -34.78
C GLN A 744 34.57 -1.64 -33.31
N GLU A 745 33.86 -0.56 -32.96
CA GLU A 745 33.40 -0.36 -31.58
C GLU A 745 32.53 -1.52 -31.07
N ALA A 746 31.70 -2.09 -31.95
CA ALA A 746 30.89 -3.26 -31.60
C ALA A 746 31.76 -4.50 -31.39
N ALA A 747 32.85 -4.66 -32.15
CA ALA A 747 33.82 -5.73 -31.97
C ALA A 747 34.63 -5.55 -30.67
N GLU A 748 35.09 -4.33 -30.35
CA GLU A 748 35.78 -3.99 -29.10
C GLU A 748 34.90 -4.31 -27.88
N ARG A 749 33.64 -3.83 -27.86
CA ARG A 749 32.68 -4.16 -26.79
C ARG A 749 32.42 -5.67 -26.67
N ARG A 750 32.40 -6.41 -27.78
CA ARG A 750 32.24 -7.88 -27.76
C ARG A 750 33.49 -8.61 -27.27
N ALA A 751 34.67 -8.09 -27.57
CA ALA A 751 35.94 -8.57 -27.04
C ALA A 751 35.99 -8.37 -25.52
N ASP A 752 35.64 -7.19 -25.01
CA ASP A 752 35.56 -6.88 -23.57
C ASP A 752 34.57 -7.81 -22.85
N GLU A 753 33.35 -7.97 -23.39
CA GLU A 753 32.37 -8.90 -22.83
C GLU A 753 32.88 -10.35 -22.81
N ALA A 754 33.59 -10.78 -23.86
CA ALA A 754 34.16 -12.12 -23.96
C ALA A 754 35.31 -12.33 -22.97
N LEU A 755 36.20 -11.35 -22.85
CA LEU A 755 37.29 -11.30 -21.87
C LEU A 755 36.75 -11.45 -20.44
N GLN A 756 35.71 -10.68 -20.06
CA GLN A 756 35.10 -10.76 -18.72
C GLN A 756 34.45 -12.12 -18.45
N ARG A 757 33.81 -12.75 -19.45
CA ARG A 757 33.28 -14.12 -19.34
C ARG A 757 34.41 -15.15 -19.19
N ALA A 758 35.47 -15.04 -19.99
CA ALA A 758 36.64 -15.92 -19.92
C ALA A 758 37.32 -15.83 -18.55
N VAL A 759 37.55 -14.61 -18.04
CA VAL A 759 38.10 -14.36 -16.69
C VAL A 759 37.22 -14.98 -15.61
N SER A 760 35.89 -14.81 -15.70
CA SER A 760 34.94 -15.39 -14.74
C SER A 760 34.98 -16.93 -14.74
N PHE A 761 35.10 -17.54 -15.93
CA PHE A 761 35.26 -18.99 -16.08
C PHE A 761 36.60 -19.48 -15.51
N LEU A 762 37.71 -18.84 -15.85
CA LEU A 762 39.05 -19.19 -15.37
C LEU A 762 39.18 -19.00 -13.84
N PHE A 763 38.55 -17.97 -13.27
CA PHE A 763 38.46 -17.78 -11.82
C PHE A 763 37.74 -18.96 -11.16
N ALA A 764 36.55 -19.32 -11.66
CA ALA A 764 35.76 -20.43 -11.13
C ALA A 764 36.48 -21.77 -11.25
N GLU A 765 37.27 -21.96 -12.32
CA GLU A 765 38.08 -23.15 -12.52
C GLU A 765 39.29 -23.21 -11.57
N ARG A 766 40.04 -22.12 -11.37
CA ARG A 766 41.13 -22.08 -10.37
C ARG A 766 40.60 -22.28 -8.94
N ALA A 767 39.42 -21.74 -8.62
CA ALA A 767 38.75 -21.98 -7.34
C ALA A 767 38.22 -23.42 -7.18
N ARG A 768 38.00 -24.14 -8.27
CA ARG A 768 37.71 -25.59 -8.25
C ARG A 768 38.99 -26.39 -8.03
N GLN A 769 40.05 -26.08 -8.77
CA GLN A 769 41.35 -26.74 -8.68
C GLN A 769 41.95 -26.63 -7.27
N LEU A 770 41.96 -25.43 -6.67
CA LEU A 770 42.47 -25.22 -5.31
C LEU A 770 41.76 -26.12 -4.27
N ARG A 771 40.43 -26.23 -4.35
CA ARG A 771 39.65 -27.11 -3.46
C ARG A 771 39.95 -28.59 -3.68
N ILE A 772 40.07 -29.03 -4.94
CA ILE A 772 40.45 -30.41 -5.28
C ILE A 772 41.82 -30.75 -4.69
N VAL A 773 42.82 -29.87 -4.85
CA VAL A 773 44.18 -30.07 -4.32
C VAL A 773 44.20 -30.16 -2.79
N ARG A 774 43.37 -29.37 -2.11
CA ARG A 774 43.21 -29.42 -0.64
C ARG A 774 42.41 -30.63 -0.13
N GLY A 775 41.88 -31.47 -1.02
CA GLY A 775 40.99 -32.57 -0.63
C GLY A 775 39.59 -32.10 -0.17
N GLU A 776 39.25 -30.83 -0.41
CA GLU A 776 37.92 -30.25 -0.17
C GLU A 776 36.96 -30.73 -1.27
N LEU A 777 36.63 -32.03 -1.22
CA LEU A 777 35.57 -32.61 -2.04
C LEU A 777 34.29 -31.79 -1.82
N PRO A 778 33.60 -31.35 -2.90
CA PRO A 778 32.33 -30.69 -2.73
C PRO A 778 31.38 -31.66 -2.04
N VAL A 779 30.96 -31.31 -0.82
CA VAL A 779 29.81 -31.95 -0.18
C VAL A 779 28.65 -31.75 -1.13
N ARG A 780 28.34 -32.77 -1.93
CA ARG A 780 27.03 -32.87 -2.58
C ARG A 780 26.05 -32.79 -1.43
N ALA A 781 25.27 -31.72 -1.38
CA ALA A 781 24.13 -31.63 -0.47
C ALA A 781 23.38 -32.96 -0.61
N ALA A 782 23.24 -33.67 0.52
CA ALA A 782 22.58 -34.98 0.52
C ALA A 782 21.25 -34.81 -0.19
N ALA A 783 21.08 -35.50 -1.33
CA ALA A 783 19.92 -35.31 -2.17
C ALA A 783 18.69 -35.55 -1.28
N THR A 784 17.85 -34.52 -1.14
CA THR A 784 16.68 -34.58 -0.26
C THR A 784 15.91 -35.84 -0.60
N ASP A 785 15.83 -36.77 0.35
CA ASP A 785 15.09 -38.01 0.17
C ASP A 785 13.60 -37.66 0.16
N TRP A 786 13.11 -37.32 -1.03
CA TRP A 786 11.73 -36.97 -1.27
C TRP A 786 10.81 -38.14 -0.91
N SER A 787 11.25 -39.38 -1.07
CA SER A 787 10.45 -40.57 -0.70
C SER A 787 10.19 -40.59 0.81
N ARG A 788 11.23 -40.37 1.62
CA ARG A 788 11.08 -40.22 3.08
C ARG A 788 10.23 -39.00 3.44
N ARG A 789 10.47 -37.85 2.81
CA ARG A 789 9.75 -36.60 3.11
C ARG A 789 8.26 -36.65 2.72
N PHE A 790 7.92 -37.37 1.65
CA PHE A 790 6.53 -37.66 1.28
C PHE A 790 5.87 -38.61 2.26
N ALA A 791 6.57 -39.63 2.78
CA ALA A 791 6.04 -40.49 3.84
C ALA A 791 5.77 -39.71 5.14
N GLU A 792 6.68 -38.82 5.54
CA GLU A 792 6.50 -37.94 6.71
C GLU A 792 5.29 -37.00 6.54
N LEU A 793 5.04 -36.47 5.34
CA LEU A 793 3.86 -35.64 5.04
C LEU A 793 2.56 -36.45 4.92
N ALA A 794 2.61 -37.69 4.42
CA ALA A 794 1.43 -38.55 4.29
C ALA A 794 0.92 -39.11 5.64
N VAL A 795 1.73 -39.02 6.69
CA VAL A 795 1.38 -39.40 8.08
C VAL A 795 0.86 -38.20 8.87
N GLN A 796 0.90 -36.98 8.34
CA GLN A 796 0.25 -35.83 8.96
C GLN A 796 -1.25 -35.86 8.65
N ASP A 797 -2.06 -36.13 9.67
CA ASP A 797 -3.52 -36.00 9.58
C ASP A 797 -3.88 -34.56 9.17
N LEU A 798 -4.45 -34.43 7.97
CA LEU A 798 -5.06 -33.18 7.54
C LEU A 798 -6.28 -32.91 8.45
N PRO A 799 -6.47 -31.68 8.95
CA PRO A 799 -7.65 -31.36 9.73
C PRO A 799 -8.90 -31.65 8.89
N GLU A 800 -9.83 -32.43 9.45
CA GLU A 800 -10.99 -32.94 8.72
C GLU A 800 -11.87 -31.79 8.19
N ASP A 801 -11.84 -31.56 6.88
CA ASP A 801 -12.88 -30.79 6.19
C ASP A 801 -14.19 -31.58 6.28
N GLY A 802 -15.03 -31.18 7.23
CA GLY A 802 -16.27 -31.84 7.63
C GLY A 802 -17.26 -32.05 6.48
N SER A 803 -17.10 -33.18 5.79
CA SER A 803 -17.88 -33.59 4.62
C SER A 803 -18.46 -35.00 4.81
N GLU A 804 -19.31 -35.13 5.83
CA GLU A 804 -20.26 -36.24 5.93
C GLU A 804 -21.17 -36.24 4.67
N GLY A 805 -20.80 -37.05 3.66
CA GLY A 805 -21.59 -37.14 2.43
C GLY A 805 -21.04 -38.01 1.29
N THR A 806 -19.73 -38.25 1.19
CA THR A 806 -19.13 -38.86 -0.03
C THR A 806 -18.13 -40.01 0.21
N GLY A 807 -17.93 -40.46 1.46
CA GLY A 807 -16.96 -41.52 1.79
C GLY A 807 -17.21 -42.91 1.19
N ALA A 808 -18.37 -43.17 0.57
CA ALA A 808 -18.77 -44.49 0.08
C ALA A 808 -18.28 -44.87 -1.33
N ARG A 809 -17.73 -43.95 -2.13
CA ARG A 809 -17.39 -44.20 -3.55
C ARG A 809 -15.90 -44.28 -3.90
N VAL A 810 -15.00 -43.94 -2.98
CA VAL A 810 -13.55 -43.90 -3.28
C VAL A 810 -12.86 -45.26 -3.02
N ARG A 811 -13.45 -46.14 -2.19
CA ARG A 811 -12.83 -47.43 -1.80
C ARG A 811 -12.88 -48.52 -2.87
N GLU A 812 -13.70 -48.42 -3.92
CA GLU A 812 -13.72 -49.42 -5.01
C GLU A 812 -12.69 -49.13 -6.13
N ALA A 813 -12.13 -47.92 -6.21
CA ALA A 813 -11.22 -47.53 -7.29
C ALA A 813 -9.75 -47.94 -7.07
N VAL A 814 -9.37 -48.37 -5.85
CA VAL A 814 -7.97 -48.62 -5.44
C VAL A 814 -7.60 -50.12 -5.48
N THR A 815 -8.54 -50.99 -5.85
CA THR A 815 -8.32 -52.45 -6.00
C THR A 815 -8.33 -52.94 -7.45
N ALA A 816 -8.13 -52.04 -8.42
CA ALA A 816 -8.19 -52.33 -9.86
C ALA A 816 -7.04 -51.71 -10.69
N ALA A 817 -5.94 -51.34 -10.04
CA ALA A 817 -4.67 -50.91 -10.64
C ALA A 817 -3.49 -51.50 -9.85
#